data_AF-A0A2V8HFI1-F1
#
_entry.id   AF-A0A2V8HFI1-F1
#
_cell.length_a   1.000
_cell.length_b   1.000
_cell.length_c   1.000
_cell.angle_alpha   90.00
_cell.angle_beta   90.00
_cell.angle_gamma   90.00
#
_symmetry.space_group_name_H-M   'P 1'
#
loop_
_entity.id
_entity.type
_entity.pdbx_description
1 polymer ?
#
loop_
_entity_poly.entity_id
_entity_poly.type
_entity_poly.pdbx_seq_one_letter_code
_entity_poly.pdbx_strand_id
1 'polypeptide(L)'
;MFEDVPASLALALAIAFVPAALHWWRGRVLVRLADDPALPERLLANRRRAGAVLGVTILMLLVGWPDTAVWTIPLTIGARAAAAYPLRKALYGETWSLAQYLWFWTRLIVSVYGFWIALLLLPVLAGYSRSFDWLMAAALAAPLVWLSTRHGRSIRYALGARPLPDVALLARFALMVEACKVGPVAFEYVDLRGGAISNALALPSATDPAVLFTSTLLAQLDEDEITAICAHELAHLEHFNPHRLRVLNTVTYGLIAIAAIAAPLARLAGVTWSILPFLTAAAAIVSVLAWRARDRQRNETASDLRAVELTGHPEALVTALTKGYTFARIPRRLDAQVERHATHPSLARRIRAIRDAGGTAPAALGSTPTFAAARGLAAVTFHDACLQWAEGDAAVHTLNYAYLSEMRLDARTSGAPTLVVVERTGRRWELPLAASDVARAQSVLDVVDGRLAEPAAAPRVWPRAVRALAAFAALTGGMGGQVALALVALIAMAQPASPLLAATGVAALTTAAIVVRDFSDGTFLGVAGLVALFGVLLLVTAWTSRRDEMPKQTPAAIAVLGICAALAMSVVIFSGLDPVRLYQSSRSFPGAAVLVLGVAGALAVWSVPVARPAAVLLAAAGIAVASAGSTLFLNLFGSDPFLVRSEAMIVKTVDAAPSAEFTVPFPVSDIRLSPAGGHVAAVSFQDADAEDDEFMPAAFRIGPARGPLTRLRADDVAFVDEDHLLAFVKPEPGEAEVRLLELNAQPTIVWRQHVRDLQSAHLTFKPATRTWRLMGWDRARNLVRLEGVVGQAGSEETRWPAQDVRGGWAESMTSSGGNALIVRSEFDIGMLGRSGLLRWGWLFRPQAETHIVSMRAAAPANVTVSRLGAQCAAVALEDERLVCTSYDGTLTRVASLDPAGRVTPIGSLAGRFVGYERTGAGWLTGWAEASPIAVRIATREALRIKGPAAARVSRIAAVDHLLATVSFTHASSTIRLYPLPN
;
A
#
# COMPACT_ATOMS: atom_id res chain seq x y z
N MET A 1 -11.62 12.72 -8.66
CA MET A 1 -11.87 12.55 -10.11
C MET A 1 -11.98 11.06 -10.45
N PHE A 2 -12.82 10.29 -9.73
CA PHE A 2 -13.15 8.90 -10.07
C PHE A 2 -14.54 8.59 -9.47
N GLU A 3 -15.60 9.02 -10.16
CA GLU A 3 -16.98 8.69 -9.82
C GLU A 3 -17.73 8.28 -11.10
N ASP A 4 -17.31 7.16 -11.70
CA ASP A 4 -18.17 6.35 -12.57
C ASP A 4 -18.36 4.98 -11.90
N VAL A 5 -19.24 4.97 -10.88
CA VAL A 5 -19.55 3.81 -10.03
C VAL A 5 -20.05 2.56 -10.81
N PRO A 6 -20.79 2.66 -11.93
CA PRO A 6 -21.23 1.47 -12.67
C PRO A 6 -20.09 0.75 -13.41
N ALA A 7 -19.18 1.50 -14.04
CA ALA A 7 -18.07 0.95 -14.79
C ALA A 7 -17.04 0.28 -13.88
N SER A 8 -16.83 0.83 -12.68
CA SER A 8 -15.90 0.29 -11.70
C SER A 8 -16.37 -1.05 -11.12
N LEU A 9 -17.67 -1.21 -10.84
CA LEU A 9 -18.23 -2.47 -10.34
C LEU A 9 -18.20 -3.58 -11.40
N ALA A 10 -18.51 -3.24 -12.65
CA ALA A 10 -18.44 -4.19 -13.76
C ALA A 10 -17.02 -4.74 -13.96
N LEU A 11 -16.01 -3.86 -13.82
CA LEU A 11 -14.60 -4.26 -13.90
C LEU A 11 -14.21 -5.18 -12.74
N ALA A 12 -14.63 -4.88 -11.50
CA ALA A 12 -14.39 -5.75 -10.35
C ALA A 12 -14.99 -7.15 -10.54
N LEU A 13 -16.23 -7.23 -11.05
CA LEU A 13 -16.88 -8.50 -11.38
C LEU A 13 -16.12 -9.26 -12.48
N ALA A 14 -15.73 -8.58 -13.56
CA ALA A 14 -14.95 -9.20 -14.64
C ALA A 14 -13.65 -9.82 -14.09
N ILE A 15 -12.92 -9.09 -13.25
CA ILE A 15 -11.69 -9.55 -12.59
C ILE A 15 -11.96 -10.78 -11.70
N ALA A 16 -13.06 -10.79 -10.93
CA ALA A 16 -13.43 -11.90 -10.06
C ALA A 16 -13.70 -13.22 -10.82
N PHE A 17 -14.16 -13.17 -12.07
CA PHE A 17 -14.41 -14.36 -12.89
C PHE A 17 -13.19 -14.87 -13.69
N VAL A 18 -12.10 -14.09 -13.80
CA VAL A 18 -10.89 -14.48 -14.55
C VAL A 18 -10.34 -15.86 -14.13
N PRO A 19 -10.17 -16.17 -12.82
CA PRO A 19 -9.65 -17.47 -12.40
C PRO A 19 -10.55 -18.64 -12.82
N ALA A 20 -11.87 -18.44 -12.81
CA ALA A 20 -12.85 -19.46 -13.21
C ALA A 20 -12.80 -19.73 -14.72
N ALA A 21 -12.79 -18.67 -15.54
CA ALA A 21 -12.70 -18.77 -16.99
C ALA A 21 -11.41 -19.49 -17.46
N LEU A 22 -10.27 -19.13 -16.87
CA LEU A 22 -8.99 -19.78 -17.17
C LEU A 22 -8.95 -21.23 -16.72
N HIS A 23 -9.53 -21.56 -15.56
CA HIS A 23 -9.61 -22.93 -15.07
C HIS A 23 -10.47 -23.80 -16.00
N TRP A 24 -11.63 -23.29 -16.42
CA TRP A 24 -12.54 -23.96 -17.36
C TRP A 24 -11.86 -24.27 -18.70
N TRP A 25 -11.23 -23.25 -19.30
CA TRP A 25 -10.58 -23.41 -20.61
C TRP A 25 -9.43 -24.42 -20.58
N ARG A 26 -8.54 -24.32 -19.58
CA ARG A 26 -7.42 -25.26 -19.43
C ARG A 26 -7.88 -26.66 -19.01
N GLY A 27 -8.96 -26.76 -18.23
CA GLY A 27 -9.55 -28.04 -17.85
C GLY A 27 -9.99 -28.86 -19.06
N ARG A 28 -10.62 -28.23 -20.06
CA ARG A 28 -11.01 -28.93 -21.31
C ARG A 28 -9.83 -29.56 -22.05
N VAL A 29 -8.67 -28.89 -22.05
CA VAL A 29 -7.45 -29.43 -22.67
C VAL A 29 -6.92 -30.63 -21.88
N LEU A 30 -6.94 -30.57 -20.55
CA LEU A 30 -6.47 -31.64 -19.68
C LEU A 30 -7.35 -32.91 -19.75
N VAL A 31 -8.65 -32.77 -19.96
CA VAL A 31 -9.55 -33.93 -20.16
C VAL A 31 -9.16 -34.73 -21.42
N ARG A 32 -8.72 -34.06 -22.49
CA ARG A 32 -8.24 -34.73 -23.71
C ARG A 32 -6.92 -35.49 -23.51
N LEU A 33 -6.23 -35.23 -22.40
CA LEU A 33 -4.97 -35.86 -22.01
C LEU A 33 -5.16 -36.82 -20.83
N ALA A 34 -6.38 -37.32 -20.60
CA ALA A 34 -6.70 -38.17 -19.44
C ALA A 34 -5.85 -39.45 -19.38
N ASP A 35 -5.46 -39.97 -20.54
CA ASP A 35 -4.64 -41.19 -20.70
C ASP A 35 -3.14 -40.89 -20.88
N ASP A 36 -2.73 -39.62 -20.82
CA ASP A 36 -1.31 -39.24 -20.89
C ASP A 36 -0.57 -39.74 -19.62
N PRO A 37 0.51 -40.54 -19.74
CA PRO A 37 1.29 -41.01 -18.58
C PRO A 37 1.91 -39.88 -17.74
N ALA A 38 2.06 -38.67 -18.29
CA ALA A 38 2.53 -37.48 -17.60
C ALA A 38 1.38 -36.55 -17.14
N LEU A 39 0.12 -37.02 -17.15
CA LEU A 39 -1.03 -36.24 -16.69
C LEU A 39 -0.85 -35.69 -15.26
N PRO A 40 -0.34 -36.44 -14.26
CA PRO A 40 -0.12 -35.89 -12.93
C PRO A 40 0.77 -34.63 -12.95
N GLU A 41 1.86 -34.65 -13.72
CA GLU A 41 2.80 -33.53 -13.87
C GLU A 41 2.10 -32.33 -14.52
N ARG A 42 1.29 -32.57 -15.56
CA ARG A 42 0.49 -31.51 -16.21
C ARG A 42 -0.56 -30.92 -15.27
N LEU A 43 -1.22 -31.74 -14.47
CA LEU A 43 -2.20 -31.30 -13.46
C LEU A 43 -1.53 -30.42 -12.40
N LEU A 44 -0.36 -30.82 -11.91
CA LEU A 44 0.40 -30.02 -10.94
C LEU A 44 0.84 -28.68 -11.54
N ALA A 45 1.35 -28.67 -12.77
CA ALA A 45 1.73 -27.44 -13.47
C ALA A 45 0.53 -26.49 -13.65
N ASN A 46 -0.64 -27.02 -14.02
CA ASN A 46 -1.86 -26.23 -14.13
C ASN A 46 -2.32 -25.70 -12.77
N ARG A 47 -2.34 -26.53 -11.71
CA ARG A 47 -2.72 -26.11 -10.35
C ARG A 47 -1.84 -24.96 -9.85
N ARG A 48 -0.53 -25.00 -10.09
CA ARG A 48 0.40 -23.91 -9.71
C ARG A 48 0.07 -22.59 -10.41
N ARG A 49 -0.08 -22.61 -11.75
CA ARG A 49 -0.44 -21.42 -12.52
C ARG A 49 -1.80 -20.87 -12.11
N ALA A 50 -2.78 -21.75 -11.93
CA ALA A 50 -4.11 -21.36 -11.49
C ALA A 50 -4.08 -20.74 -10.08
N GLY A 51 -3.26 -21.25 -9.17
CA GLY A 51 -3.05 -20.65 -7.84
C GLY A 51 -2.43 -19.25 -7.90
N ALA A 52 -1.44 -19.04 -8.77
CA ALA A 52 -0.83 -17.72 -8.98
C ALA A 52 -1.85 -16.70 -9.52
N VAL A 53 -2.65 -17.09 -10.53
CA VAL A 53 -3.73 -16.25 -11.06
C VAL A 53 -4.72 -15.88 -9.96
N LEU A 54 -5.18 -16.85 -9.16
CA LEU A 54 -6.09 -16.59 -8.04
C LEU A 54 -5.51 -15.59 -7.03
N GLY A 55 -4.24 -15.75 -6.67
CA GLY A 55 -3.56 -14.83 -5.76
C GLY A 55 -3.47 -13.40 -6.30
N VAL A 56 -3.11 -13.24 -7.58
CA VAL A 56 -3.06 -11.93 -8.25
C VAL A 56 -4.46 -11.31 -8.33
N THR A 57 -5.48 -12.08 -8.69
CA THR A 57 -6.87 -11.61 -8.73
C THR A 57 -7.34 -11.12 -7.36
N ILE A 58 -7.09 -11.88 -6.30
CA ILE A 58 -7.45 -11.47 -4.92
C ILE A 58 -6.72 -10.18 -4.53
N LEU A 59 -5.42 -10.06 -4.84
CA LEU A 59 -4.66 -8.83 -4.57
C LEU A 59 -5.23 -7.63 -5.32
N MET A 60 -5.55 -7.79 -6.61
CA MET A 60 -6.18 -6.73 -7.42
C MET A 60 -7.53 -6.29 -6.85
N LEU A 61 -8.37 -7.23 -6.40
CA LEU A 61 -9.66 -6.91 -5.78
C LEU A 61 -9.50 -6.17 -4.45
N LEU A 62 -8.55 -6.58 -3.61
CA LEU A 62 -8.27 -5.92 -2.33
C LEU A 62 -7.71 -4.50 -2.49
N VAL A 63 -6.84 -4.29 -3.48
CA VAL A 63 -6.19 -2.99 -3.72
C VAL A 63 -7.11 -2.05 -4.50
N GLY A 64 -7.79 -2.56 -5.52
CA GLY A 64 -8.61 -1.75 -6.43
C GLY A 64 -10.03 -1.50 -5.92
N TRP A 65 -10.63 -2.44 -5.18
CA TRP A 65 -12.03 -2.35 -4.74
C TRP A 65 -12.24 -2.90 -3.31
N PRO A 66 -11.56 -2.32 -2.31
CA PRO A 66 -11.60 -2.82 -0.93
C PRO A 66 -13.02 -2.96 -0.36
N ASP A 67 -13.93 -2.04 -0.69
CA ASP A 67 -15.29 -2.03 -0.16
C ASP A 67 -16.15 -3.21 -0.66
N THR A 68 -15.83 -3.75 -1.84
CA THR A 68 -16.55 -4.90 -2.42
C THR A 68 -15.84 -6.24 -2.18
N ALA A 69 -14.60 -6.20 -1.69
CA ALA A 69 -13.76 -7.38 -1.49
C ALA A 69 -14.43 -8.46 -0.63
N VAL A 70 -15.28 -8.05 0.32
CA VAL A 70 -16.02 -8.94 1.24
C VAL A 70 -16.89 -9.97 0.50
N TRP A 71 -17.42 -9.63 -0.68
CA TRP A 71 -18.26 -10.53 -1.47
C TRP A 71 -17.61 -10.94 -2.80
N THR A 72 -16.75 -10.11 -3.40
CA THR A 72 -16.04 -10.49 -4.64
C THR A 72 -15.01 -11.61 -4.43
N ILE A 73 -14.36 -11.69 -3.27
CA ILE A 73 -13.42 -12.78 -2.96
C ILE A 73 -14.15 -14.13 -2.80
N PRO A 74 -15.20 -14.26 -1.97
CA PRO A 74 -16.02 -15.47 -1.94
C PRO A 74 -16.58 -15.87 -3.31
N LEU A 75 -17.05 -14.90 -4.10
CA LEU A 75 -17.51 -15.13 -5.47
C LEU A 75 -16.40 -15.73 -6.34
N THR A 76 -15.19 -15.17 -6.29
CA THR A 76 -14.02 -15.66 -7.03
C THR A 76 -13.69 -17.11 -6.67
N ILE A 77 -13.70 -17.44 -5.37
CA ILE A 77 -13.42 -18.79 -4.87
C ILE A 77 -14.53 -19.78 -5.31
N GLY A 78 -15.80 -19.39 -5.14
CA GLY A 78 -16.96 -20.20 -5.50
C GLY A 78 -17.06 -20.46 -7.00
N ALA A 79 -16.90 -19.42 -7.83
CA ALA A 79 -16.91 -19.52 -9.29
C ALA A 79 -15.78 -20.42 -9.79
N ARG A 80 -14.58 -20.31 -9.20
CA ARG A 80 -13.45 -21.20 -9.52
C ARG A 80 -13.73 -22.64 -9.12
N ALA A 81 -14.32 -22.89 -7.95
CA ALA A 81 -14.69 -24.24 -7.51
C ALA A 81 -15.71 -24.87 -8.47
N ALA A 82 -16.74 -24.11 -8.87
CA ALA A 82 -17.71 -24.55 -9.87
C ALA A 82 -17.05 -24.85 -11.22
N ALA A 83 -16.10 -24.02 -11.68
CA ALA A 83 -15.34 -24.25 -12.89
C ALA A 83 -14.37 -25.46 -12.83
N ALA A 84 -14.09 -25.98 -11.63
CA ALA A 84 -13.26 -27.18 -11.45
C ALA A 84 -14.05 -28.49 -11.55
N TYR A 85 -15.37 -28.44 -11.36
CA TYR A 85 -16.23 -29.63 -11.29
C TYR A 85 -16.16 -30.52 -12.55
N PRO A 86 -16.29 -30.02 -13.80
CA PRO A 86 -16.33 -30.93 -14.96
C PRO A 86 -15.02 -31.66 -15.21
N LEU A 87 -13.89 -30.99 -14.98
CA LEU A 87 -12.57 -31.63 -15.04
C LEU A 87 -12.48 -32.77 -14.03
N ARG A 88 -12.95 -32.54 -12.80
CA ARG A 88 -12.91 -33.56 -11.75
C ARG A 88 -13.85 -34.72 -12.06
N LYS A 89 -15.07 -34.43 -12.50
CA LYS A 89 -16.05 -35.43 -12.91
C LYS A 89 -15.48 -36.36 -13.98
N ALA A 90 -14.85 -35.79 -15.02
CA ALA A 90 -14.25 -36.56 -16.10
C ALA A 90 -13.04 -37.40 -15.64
N LEU A 91 -12.17 -36.86 -14.78
CA LEU A 91 -10.94 -37.55 -14.37
C LEU A 91 -11.15 -38.63 -13.30
N TYR A 92 -12.14 -38.47 -12.43
CA TYR A 92 -12.34 -39.36 -11.28
C TYR A 92 -13.63 -40.19 -11.35
N GLY A 93 -14.43 -40.02 -12.41
CA GLY A 93 -15.70 -40.74 -12.56
C GLY A 93 -16.72 -40.40 -11.47
N GLU A 94 -16.67 -39.18 -10.90
CA GLU A 94 -17.59 -38.78 -9.83
C GLU A 94 -19.05 -38.80 -10.30
N THR A 95 -19.94 -39.38 -9.50
CA THR A 95 -21.38 -39.39 -9.76
C THR A 95 -22.12 -38.22 -9.09
N TRP A 96 -21.40 -37.41 -8.31
CA TRP A 96 -21.92 -36.17 -7.72
C TRP A 96 -22.51 -35.23 -8.78
N SER A 97 -23.65 -34.61 -8.45
CA SER A 97 -24.12 -33.40 -9.12
C SER A 97 -23.25 -32.19 -8.75
N LEU A 98 -23.33 -31.10 -9.52
CA LEU A 98 -22.61 -29.86 -9.19
C LEU A 98 -22.99 -29.35 -7.78
N ALA A 99 -24.26 -29.45 -7.40
CA ALA A 99 -24.73 -29.04 -6.09
C ALA A 99 -24.14 -29.89 -4.96
N GLN A 100 -24.09 -31.22 -5.13
CA GLN A 100 -23.47 -32.12 -4.15
C GLN A 100 -21.96 -31.86 -4.01
N TYR A 101 -21.28 -31.64 -5.13
CA TYR A 101 -19.87 -31.26 -5.16
C TYR A 101 -19.61 -29.96 -4.39
N LEU A 102 -20.36 -28.89 -4.70
CA LEU A 102 -20.20 -27.60 -4.03
C LEU A 102 -20.56 -27.70 -2.54
N TRP A 103 -21.64 -28.41 -2.19
CA TRP A 103 -22.04 -28.64 -0.80
C TRP A 103 -20.95 -29.35 0.01
N PHE A 104 -20.37 -30.43 -0.54
CA PHE A 104 -19.29 -31.16 0.11
C PHE A 104 -18.07 -30.26 0.33
N TRP A 105 -17.62 -29.54 -0.70
CA TRP A 105 -16.45 -28.66 -0.58
C TRP A 105 -16.69 -27.48 0.36
N THR A 106 -17.89 -26.88 0.34
CA THR A 106 -18.25 -25.83 1.30
C THR A 106 -18.23 -26.37 2.72
N ARG A 107 -18.82 -27.54 2.99
CA ARG A 107 -18.76 -28.19 4.31
C ARG A 107 -17.31 -28.46 4.73
N LEU A 108 -16.48 -29.00 3.84
CA LEU A 108 -15.07 -29.27 4.12
C LEU A 108 -14.32 -27.97 4.43
N ILE A 109 -14.50 -26.92 3.63
CA ILE A 109 -13.85 -25.61 3.84
C ILE A 109 -14.28 -24.99 5.16
N VAL A 110 -15.59 -24.98 5.46
CA VAL A 110 -16.12 -24.44 6.72
C VAL A 110 -15.58 -25.25 7.92
N SER A 111 -15.51 -26.57 7.81
CA SER A 111 -15.04 -27.43 8.90
C SER A 111 -13.55 -27.27 9.20
N VAL A 112 -12.73 -27.20 8.15
CA VAL A 112 -11.26 -27.16 8.27
C VAL A 112 -10.74 -25.73 8.44
N TYR A 113 -11.28 -24.78 7.66
CA TYR A 113 -10.78 -23.40 7.61
C TYR A 113 -11.74 -22.39 8.26
N GLY A 114 -12.99 -22.75 8.55
CA GLY A 114 -13.98 -21.81 9.10
C GLY A 114 -13.56 -21.17 10.42
N PHE A 115 -12.88 -21.92 11.30
CA PHE A 115 -12.28 -21.36 12.51
C PHE A 115 -11.28 -20.23 12.19
N TRP A 116 -10.35 -20.47 11.27
CA TRP A 116 -9.32 -19.49 10.89
C TRP A 116 -9.90 -18.28 10.16
N ILE A 117 -10.92 -18.50 9.32
CA ILE A 117 -11.65 -17.43 8.62
C ILE A 117 -12.41 -16.57 9.63
N ALA A 118 -13.14 -17.18 10.56
CA ALA A 118 -13.87 -16.45 11.59
C ALA A 118 -12.92 -15.67 12.52
N LEU A 119 -11.80 -16.27 12.91
CA LEU A 119 -10.75 -15.60 13.67
C LEU A 119 -10.16 -14.39 12.93
N LEU A 120 -9.91 -14.54 11.62
CA LEU A 120 -9.41 -13.46 10.77
C LEU A 120 -10.42 -12.32 10.60
N LEU A 121 -11.72 -12.65 10.52
CA LEU A 121 -12.80 -11.67 10.35
C LEU A 121 -13.26 -11.02 11.66
N LEU A 122 -12.91 -11.61 12.81
CA LEU A 122 -13.35 -11.14 14.13
C LEU A 122 -13.08 -9.63 14.35
N PRO A 123 -11.88 -9.08 14.10
CA PRO A 123 -11.63 -7.65 14.31
C PRO A 123 -12.53 -6.76 13.45
N VAL A 124 -12.81 -7.18 12.21
CA VAL A 124 -13.65 -6.44 11.28
C VAL A 124 -15.10 -6.42 11.77
N LEU A 125 -15.63 -7.59 12.16
CA LEU A 125 -16.98 -7.74 12.68
C LEU A 125 -17.19 -6.98 14.00
N ALA A 126 -16.22 -7.04 14.92
CA ALA A 126 -16.26 -6.27 16.16
C ALA A 126 -16.26 -4.75 15.87
N GLY A 127 -15.42 -4.30 14.93
CA GLY A 127 -15.29 -2.90 14.54
C GLY A 127 -16.59 -2.26 14.04
N TYR A 128 -17.45 -3.02 13.33
CA TYR A 128 -18.74 -2.53 12.81
C TYR A 128 -19.70 -2.05 13.90
N SER A 129 -19.66 -2.64 15.09
CA SER A 129 -20.60 -2.35 16.19
C SER A 129 -20.35 -1.01 16.90
N ARG A 130 -19.34 -0.26 16.44
CA ARG A 130 -18.90 1.02 17.00
C ARG A 130 -18.79 1.00 18.53
N SER A 131 -19.75 1.57 19.24
CA SER A 131 -19.72 1.69 20.71
C SER A 131 -19.81 0.36 21.47
N PHE A 132 -20.22 -0.74 20.82
CA PHE A 132 -20.37 -2.06 21.46
C PHE A 132 -19.28 -3.07 21.06
N ASP A 133 -18.14 -2.58 20.55
CA ASP A 133 -17.09 -3.44 19.99
C ASP A 133 -16.46 -4.41 20.98
N TRP A 134 -16.27 -4.02 22.24
CA TRP A 134 -15.83 -4.93 23.31
C TRP A 134 -16.81 -6.08 23.52
N LEU A 135 -18.11 -5.78 23.56
CA LEU A 135 -19.16 -6.78 23.79
C LEU A 135 -19.31 -7.69 22.57
N MET A 136 -19.26 -7.14 21.37
CA MET A 136 -19.27 -7.90 20.12
C MET A 136 -18.02 -8.78 20.00
N ALA A 137 -16.83 -8.25 20.32
CA ALA A 137 -15.59 -9.02 20.32
C ALA A 137 -15.66 -10.20 21.29
N ALA A 138 -16.17 -9.99 22.51
CA ALA A 138 -16.38 -11.07 23.49
C ALA A 138 -17.39 -12.11 22.99
N ALA A 139 -18.52 -11.65 22.43
CA ALA A 139 -19.56 -12.51 21.87
C ALA A 139 -19.07 -13.35 20.69
N LEU A 140 -18.14 -12.83 19.87
CA LEU A 140 -17.52 -13.56 18.75
C LEU A 140 -16.34 -14.44 19.20
N ALA A 141 -15.61 -14.06 20.25
CA ALA A 141 -14.49 -14.83 20.78
C ALA A 141 -14.95 -16.10 21.51
N ALA A 142 -16.04 -16.04 22.27
CA ALA A 142 -16.59 -17.18 23.01
C ALA A 142 -16.86 -18.43 22.12
N PRO A 143 -17.57 -18.33 20.98
CA PRO A 143 -17.76 -19.47 20.09
C PRO A 143 -16.45 -19.93 19.41
N LEU A 144 -15.46 -19.06 19.20
CA LEU A 144 -14.14 -19.47 18.70
C LEU A 144 -13.37 -20.31 19.73
N VAL A 145 -13.40 -19.92 21.01
CA VAL A 145 -12.80 -20.72 22.08
C VAL A 145 -13.49 -22.08 22.17
N TRP A 146 -14.81 -22.10 22.15
CA TRP A 146 -15.59 -23.33 22.14
C TRP A 146 -15.23 -24.22 20.93
N LEU A 147 -15.21 -23.66 19.72
CA LEU A 147 -14.87 -24.37 18.49
C LEU A 147 -13.43 -24.90 18.51
N SER A 148 -12.47 -24.13 19.06
CA SER A 148 -11.08 -24.56 19.19
C SER A 148 -10.93 -25.79 20.08
N THR A 149 -11.70 -25.89 21.17
CA THR A 149 -11.66 -27.07 22.06
C THR A 149 -12.31 -28.31 21.43
N ARG A 150 -13.22 -28.12 20.48
CA ARG A 150 -14.05 -29.17 19.88
C ARG A 150 -13.76 -29.39 18.39
N HIS A 151 -12.61 -28.92 17.90
CA HIS A 151 -12.34 -28.84 16.47
C HIS A 151 -12.44 -30.21 15.77
N GLY A 152 -11.84 -31.27 16.32
CA GLY A 152 -11.95 -32.63 15.78
C GLY A 152 -13.39 -33.14 15.71
N ARG A 153 -14.21 -32.90 16.75
CA ARG A 153 -15.64 -33.24 16.75
C ARG A 153 -16.43 -32.45 15.72
N SER A 154 -16.13 -31.17 15.55
CA SER A 154 -16.80 -30.34 14.55
C SER A 154 -16.54 -30.84 13.13
N ILE A 155 -15.32 -31.29 12.83
CA ILE A 155 -14.98 -31.91 11.53
C ILE A 155 -15.74 -33.22 11.34
N ARG A 156 -15.74 -34.11 12.34
CA ARG A 156 -16.46 -35.40 12.29
C ARG A 156 -17.95 -35.20 12.03
N TYR A 157 -18.59 -34.33 12.80
CA TYR A 157 -20.01 -34.00 12.65
C TYR A 157 -20.30 -33.37 11.28
N ALA A 158 -19.53 -32.36 10.90
CA ALA A 158 -19.75 -31.62 9.66
C ALA A 158 -19.39 -32.43 8.42
N LEU A 159 -18.62 -33.51 8.50
CA LEU A 159 -18.41 -34.47 7.41
C LEU A 159 -19.39 -35.66 7.47
N GLY A 160 -20.13 -35.83 8.56
CA GLY A 160 -21.06 -36.96 8.73
C GLY A 160 -20.33 -38.28 8.93
N ALA A 161 -19.25 -38.25 9.72
CA ALA A 161 -18.45 -39.42 10.06
C ALA A 161 -19.28 -40.48 10.80
N ARG A 162 -18.98 -41.75 10.53
CA ARG A 162 -19.65 -42.92 11.12
C ARG A 162 -18.60 -43.90 11.65
N PRO A 163 -18.89 -44.68 12.70
CA PRO A 163 -17.99 -45.72 13.18
C PRO A 163 -17.61 -46.70 12.07
N LEU A 164 -16.34 -47.10 12.03
CA LEU A 164 -15.88 -48.13 11.10
C LEU A 164 -16.57 -49.47 11.45
N PRO A 165 -17.23 -50.16 10.50
CA PRO A 165 -17.99 -51.37 10.80
C PRO A 165 -17.14 -52.64 10.85
N ASP A 166 -15.91 -52.60 10.34
CA ASP A 166 -15.03 -53.77 10.21
C ASP A 166 -14.36 -54.14 11.52
N VAL A 167 -14.83 -55.23 12.14
CA VAL A 167 -14.35 -55.72 13.44
C VAL A 167 -12.91 -56.26 13.35
N ALA A 168 -12.51 -56.85 12.21
CA ALA A 168 -11.17 -57.41 12.06
C ALA A 168 -10.12 -56.29 11.99
N LEU A 169 -10.38 -55.25 11.19
CA LEU A 169 -9.52 -54.07 11.15
C LEU A 169 -9.44 -53.36 12.51
N LEU A 170 -10.58 -53.21 13.20
CA LEU A 170 -10.60 -52.60 14.54
C LEU A 170 -9.73 -53.38 15.55
N ALA A 171 -9.70 -54.71 15.48
CA ALA A 171 -8.83 -55.52 16.32
C ALA A 171 -7.34 -55.26 16.04
N ARG A 172 -6.95 -55.16 14.76
CA ARG A 172 -5.57 -54.80 14.35
C ARG A 172 -5.20 -53.40 14.84
N PHE A 173 -6.13 -52.45 14.76
CA PHE A 173 -5.90 -51.07 15.20
C PHE A 173 -5.75 -50.96 16.71
N ALA A 174 -6.50 -51.75 17.49
CA ALA A 174 -6.41 -51.77 18.95
C ALA A 174 -4.99 -52.14 19.43
N LEU A 175 -4.36 -53.13 18.80
CA LEU A 175 -2.98 -53.53 19.10
C LEU A 175 -1.98 -52.37 18.86
N MET A 176 -2.17 -51.62 17.76
CA MET A 176 -1.32 -50.48 17.46
C MET A 176 -1.55 -49.29 18.42
N VAL A 177 -2.79 -49.07 18.86
CA VAL A 177 -3.12 -48.04 19.85
C VAL A 177 -2.39 -48.30 21.17
N GLU A 178 -2.36 -49.55 21.63
CA GLU A 178 -1.59 -49.95 22.81
C GLU A 178 -0.09 -49.67 22.64
N ALA A 179 0.47 -50.00 21.46
CA ALA A 179 1.89 -49.76 21.15
C ALA A 179 2.25 -48.27 21.05
N CYS A 180 1.34 -47.42 20.56
CA CYS A 180 1.52 -45.96 20.45
C CYS A 180 1.35 -45.20 21.78
N LYS A 181 0.92 -45.88 22.86
CA LYS A 181 0.62 -45.26 24.17
C LYS A 181 -0.30 -44.03 24.06
N VAL A 182 -1.18 -44.04 23.05
CA VAL A 182 -2.21 -43.01 22.87
C VAL A 182 -3.46 -43.41 23.64
N GLY A 183 -4.24 -42.42 24.10
CA GLY A 183 -5.53 -42.69 24.74
C GLY A 183 -6.53 -43.37 23.79
N PRO A 184 -7.76 -43.69 24.24
CA PRO A 184 -8.76 -44.34 23.39
C PRO A 184 -9.02 -43.52 22.13
N VAL A 185 -8.85 -44.15 20.96
CA VAL A 185 -8.99 -43.53 19.64
C VAL A 185 -10.29 -44.00 18.98
N ALA A 186 -11.07 -43.06 18.45
CA ALA A 186 -12.24 -43.39 17.63
C ALA A 186 -11.82 -43.63 16.16
N PHE A 187 -12.22 -44.77 15.60
CA PHE A 187 -12.00 -45.10 14.19
C PHE A 187 -13.30 -44.92 13.41
N GLU A 188 -13.32 -43.99 12.48
CA GLU A 188 -14.52 -43.59 11.74
C GLU A 188 -14.25 -43.48 10.24
N TYR A 189 -15.32 -43.49 9.44
CA TYR A 189 -15.25 -43.23 8.01
C TYR A 189 -16.31 -42.23 7.53
N VAL A 190 -16.00 -41.53 6.43
CA VAL A 190 -16.92 -40.65 5.71
C VAL A 190 -17.38 -41.36 4.45
N ASP A 191 -18.69 -41.61 4.37
CA ASP A 191 -19.35 -42.07 3.15
C ASP A 191 -19.51 -40.90 2.16
N LEU A 192 -18.73 -40.94 1.08
CA LEU A 192 -18.73 -39.90 0.04
C LEU A 192 -19.90 -40.02 -0.96
N ARG A 193 -20.71 -41.09 -0.92
CA ARG A 193 -21.91 -41.26 -1.77
C ARG A 193 -21.70 -40.88 -3.24
N GLY A 194 -20.68 -41.44 -3.88
CA GLY A 194 -20.36 -41.17 -5.29
C GLY A 194 -19.28 -40.11 -5.55
N GLY A 195 -18.74 -39.50 -4.50
CA GLY A 195 -17.52 -38.69 -4.57
C GLY A 195 -16.25 -39.53 -4.58
N ALA A 196 -15.18 -38.99 -5.14
CA ALA A 196 -13.92 -39.69 -5.35
C ALA A 196 -12.77 -38.98 -4.61
N ILE A 197 -12.55 -39.35 -3.34
CA ILE A 197 -11.45 -38.84 -2.51
C ILE A 197 -10.90 -40.01 -1.70
N SER A 198 -9.71 -40.49 -2.06
CA SER A 198 -8.96 -41.47 -1.25
C SER A 198 -8.06 -40.71 -0.28
N ASN A 199 -8.43 -40.69 1.00
CA ASN A 199 -7.68 -40.04 2.06
C ASN A 199 -7.96 -40.65 3.45
N ALA A 200 -7.01 -40.49 4.37
CA ALA A 200 -7.16 -40.69 5.80
C ALA A 200 -6.71 -39.42 6.55
N LEU A 201 -7.17 -39.23 7.78
CA LEU A 201 -6.83 -38.06 8.58
C LEU A 201 -6.85 -38.38 10.07
N ALA A 202 -5.70 -38.22 10.72
CA ALA A 202 -5.58 -38.11 12.15
C ALA A 202 -6.19 -36.78 12.65
N LEU A 203 -7.05 -36.87 13.67
CA LEU A 203 -7.65 -35.74 14.37
C LEU A 203 -7.16 -35.71 15.82
N PRO A 204 -6.01 -35.06 16.10
CA PRO A 204 -5.51 -34.92 17.45
C PRO A 204 -6.50 -34.18 18.34
N SER A 205 -6.73 -34.72 19.53
CA SER A 205 -7.59 -34.12 20.54
C SER A 205 -7.13 -34.57 21.92
N ALA A 206 -7.24 -33.68 22.91
CA ALA A 206 -6.91 -34.03 24.29
C ALA A 206 -7.96 -34.94 24.94
N THR A 207 -9.16 -35.03 24.38
CA THR A 207 -10.30 -35.74 25.00
C THR A 207 -10.94 -36.80 24.10
N ASP A 208 -10.81 -36.68 22.78
CA ASP A 208 -11.52 -37.53 21.81
C ASP A 208 -10.72 -37.62 20.50
N PRO A 209 -9.51 -38.22 20.54
CA PRO A 209 -8.69 -38.39 19.34
C PRO A 209 -9.35 -39.38 18.39
N ALA A 210 -9.25 -39.13 17.09
CA ALA A 210 -9.88 -39.97 16.08
C ALA A 210 -9.01 -40.14 14.84
N VAL A 211 -9.21 -41.24 14.12
CA VAL A 211 -8.72 -41.46 12.76
C VAL A 211 -9.92 -41.57 11.84
N LEU A 212 -9.96 -40.70 10.82
CA LEU A 212 -11.05 -40.62 9.87
C LEU A 212 -10.62 -41.13 8.50
N PHE A 213 -11.29 -42.16 7.99
CA PHE A 213 -11.09 -42.70 6.66
C PHE A 213 -12.14 -42.19 5.69
N THR A 214 -11.85 -42.22 4.40
CA THR A 214 -12.85 -42.02 3.34
C THR A 214 -13.31 -43.36 2.79
N SER A 215 -14.59 -43.48 2.41
CA SER A 215 -15.11 -44.72 1.82
C SER A 215 -14.34 -45.13 0.56
N THR A 216 -13.83 -44.17 -0.22
CA THR A 216 -12.99 -44.43 -1.39
C THR A 216 -11.63 -45.04 -1.03
N LEU A 217 -11.00 -44.64 0.08
CA LEU A 217 -9.73 -45.23 0.51
C LEU A 217 -9.94 -46.69 0.94
N LEU A 218 -10.96 -46.94 1.76
CA LEU A 218 -11.29 -48.29 2.22
C LEU A 218 -11.66 -49.24 1.07
N ALA A 219 -12.23 -48.71 -0.02
CA ALA A 219 -12.57 -49.51 -1.21
C ALA A 219 -11.37 -49.79 -2.14
N GLN A 220 -10.25 -49.07 -1.99
CA GLN A 220 -9.08 -49.19 -2.89
C GLN A 220 -7.90 -49.94 -2.28
N LEU A 221 -7.84 -49.98 -0.97
CA LEU A 221 -6.76 -50.57 -0.22
C LEU A 221 -7.20 -51.91 0.37
N ASP A 222 -6.28 -52.88 0.40
CA ASP A 222 -6.48 -54.12 1.15
C ASP A 222 -6.28 -53.92 2.66
N GLU A 223 -6.54 -54.96 3.45
CA GLU A 223 -6.48 -54.86 4.91
C GLU A 223 -5.08 -54.51 5.45
N ASP A 224 -4.00 -54.98 4.81
CA ASP A 224 -2.62 -54.71 5.22
C ASP A 224 -2.23 -53.27 4.87
N GLU A 225 -2.64 -52.80 3.70
CA GLU A 225 -2.48 -51.41 3.25
C GLU A 225 -3.26 -50.43 4.14
N ILE A 226 -4.50 -50.75 4.50
CA ILE A 226 -5.30 -49.97 5.43
C ILE A 226 -4.63 -49.93 6.81
N THR A 227 -4.12 -51.08 7.28
CA THR A 227 -3.41 -51.17 8.56
C THR A 227 -2.14 -50.31 8.56
N ALA A 228 -1.36 -50.32 7.48
CA ALA A 228 -0.18 -49.48 7.31
C ALA A 228 -0.51 -47.98 7.31
N ILE A 229 -1.57 -47.57 6.61
CA ILE A 229 -2.04 -46.18 6.64
C ILE A 229 -2.53 -45.80 8.04
N CYS A 230 -3.28 -46.67 8.71
CA CYS A 230 -3.72 -46.42 10.08
C CYS A 230 -2.53 -46.26 11.04
N ALA A 231 -1.47 -47.07 10.91
CA ALA A 231 -0.25 -46.93 11.70
C ALA A 231 0.41 -45.56 11.51
N HIS A 232 0.44 -45.05 10.28
CA HIS A 232 0.91 -43.70 9.96
C HIS A 232 0.05 -42.61 10.63
N GLU A 233 -1.27 -42.71 10.55
CA GLU A 233 -2.18 -41.76 11.21
C GLU A 233 -2.11 -41.84 12.75
N LEU A 234 -1.89 -43.02 13.33
CA LEU A 234 -1.65 -43.19 14.77
C LEU A 234 -0.33 -42.55 15.21
N ALA A 235 0.73 -42.65 14.41
CA ALA A 235 2.00 -41.97 14.67
C ALA A 235 1.84 -40.44 14.71
N HIS A 236 0.94 -39.87 13.90
CA HIS A 236 0.55 -38.46 14.06
C HIS A 236 -0.10 -38.17 15.42
N LEU A 237 -1.00 -39.02 15.90
CA LEU A 237 -1.61 -38.85 17.23
C LEU A 237 -0.58 -38.95 18.36
N GLU A 238 0.36 -39.89 18.27
CA GLU A 238 1.48 -40.04 19.22
C GLU A 238 2.35 -38.78 19.27
N HIS A 239 2.64 -38.18 18.11
CA HIS A 239 3.39 -36.94 18.00
C HIS A 239 2.70 -35.72 18.66
N PHE A 240 1.37 -35.66 18.58
CA PHE A 240 0.54 -34.61 19.18
C PHE A 240 0.08 -34.99 20.60
N ASN A 241 1.06 -35.27 21.46
CA ASN A 241 0.79 -35.59 22.87
C ASN A 241 0.07 -34.46 23.64
N PRO A 242 -0.52 -34.74 24.82
CA PRO A 242 -1.30 -33.77 25.59
C PRO A 242 -0.53 -32.49 25.95
N HIS A 243 0.77 -32.59 26.22
CA HIS A 243 1.60 -31.41 26.50
C HIS A 243 1.66 -30.48 25.28
N ARG A 244 1.94 -31.03 24.10
CA ARG A 244 2.02 -30.25 22.86
C ARG A 244 0.67 -29.66 22.46
N LEU A 245 -0.41 -30.42 22.61
CA LEU A 245 -1.77 -29.91 22.36
C LEU A 245 -2.12 -28.75 23.29
N ARG A 246 -1.73 -28.80 24.58
CA ARG A 246 -1.89 -27.66 25.50
C ARG A 246 -1.14 -26.42 25.00
N VAL A 247 0.14 -26.57 24.59
CA VAL A 247 0.91 -25.46 24.02
C VAL A 247 0.23 -24.88 22.78
N LEU A 248 -0.22 -25.73 21.85
CA LEU A 248 -0.90 -25.28 20.63
C LEU A 248 -2.21 -24.54 20.94
N ASN A 249 -3.01 -25.05 21.89
CA ASN A 249 -4.26 -24.43 22.31
C ASN A 249 -4.03 -23.09 23.01
N THR A 250 -3.03 -22.98 23.91
CA THR A 250 -2.67 -21.71 24.55
C THR A 250 -2.30 -20.66 23.51
N VAL A 251 -1.51 -21.02 22.49
CA VAL A 251 -1.19 -20.11 21.37
C VAL A 251 -2.45 -19.73 20.59
N THR A 252 -3.35 -20.68 20.32
CA THR A 252 -4.63 -20.38 19.65
C THR A 252 -5.49 -19.40 20.47
N TYR A 253 -5.58 -19.56 21.79
CA TYR A 253 -6.31 -18.64 22.66
C TYR A 253 -5.68 -17.26 22.70
N GLY A 254 -4.34 -17.19 22.70
CA GLY A 254 -3.62 -15.93 22.52
C GLY A 254 -4.00 -15.22 21.21
N LEU A 255 -4.11 -15.96 20.09
CA LEU A 255 -4.57 -15.38 18.82
C LEU A 255 -6.01 -14.88 18.87
N ILE A 256 -6.92 -15.63 19.51
CA ILE A 256 -8.31 -15.19 19.70
C ILE A 256 -8.35 -13.90 20.52
N ALA A 257 -7.58 -13.83 21.61
CA ALA A 257 -7.48 -12.63 22.44
C ALA A 257 -6.94 -11.44 21.64
N ILE A 258 -5.84 -11.62 20.88
CA ILE A 258 -5.26 -10.58 20.01
C ILE A 258 -6.30 -10.07 19.00
N ALA A 259 -7.00 -10.98 18.31
CA ALA A 259 -8.02 -10.60 17.34
C ALA A 259 -9.19 -9.84 18.01
N ALA A 260 -9.60 -10.27 19.22
CA ALA A 260 -10.69 -9.65 19.97
C ALA A 260 -10.38 -8.23 20.42
N ILE A 261 -9.15 -7.98 20.89
CA ILE A 261 -8.74 -6.64 21.37
C ILE A 261 -8.29 -5.71 20.24
N ALA A 262 -7.95 -6.23 19.06
CA ALA A 262 -7.37 -5.44 17.97
C ALA A 262 -8.25 -4.26 17.54
N ALA A 263 -9.55 -4.47 17.32
CA ALA A 263 -10.45 -3.41 16.89
C ALA A 263 -10.79 -2.41 18.02
N PRO A 264 -11.12 -2.84 19.25
CA PRO A 264 -11.32 -1.91 20.35
C PRO A 264 -10.08 -1.06 20.69
N LEU A 265 -8.89 -1.66 20.69
CA LEU A 265 -7.65 -0.90 20.89
C LEU A 265 -7.38 0.09 19.76
N ALA A 266 -7.65 -0.29 18.51
CA ALA A 266 -7.53 0.63 17.38
C ALA A 266 -8.46 1.84 17.53
N ARG A 267 -9.71 1.63 17.99
CA ARG A 267 -10.64 2.74 18.27
C ARG A 267 -10.13 3.65 19.39
N LEU A 268 -9.64 3.08 20.50
CA LEU A 268 -9.07 3.86 21.61
C LEU A 268 -7.88 4.70 21.16
N ALA A 269 -7.11 4.23 20.18
CA ALA A 269 -6.04 4.98 19.54
C ALA A 269 -6.51 6.01 18.49
N GLY A 270 -7.82 6.28 18.38
CA GLY A 270 -8.38 7.25 17.44
C GLY A 270 -8.48 6.75 15.99
N VAL A 271 -8.22 5.45 15.74
CA VAL A 271 -8.28 4.86 14.40
C VAL A 271 -9.72 4.52 14.06
N THR A 272 -10.38 5.39 13.28
CA THR A 272 -11.76 5.19 12.85
C THR A 272 -11.80 4.62 11.43
N TRP A 273 -12.31 3.38 11.30
CA TRP A 273 -12.42 2.61 10.05
C TRP A 273 -11.09 2.45 9.27
N SER A 274 -10.34 1.38 9.57
CA SER A 274 -9.15 1.01 8.80
C SER A 274 -8.99 -0.50 8.69
N ILE A 275 -8.29 -0.96 7.65
CA ILE A 275 -7.90 -2.37 7.44
C ILE A 275 -6.87 -2.86 8.49
N LEU A 276 -6.40 -1.97 9.36
CA LEU A 276 -5.32 -2.18 10.32
C LEU A 276 -5.59 -3.37 11.27
N PRO A 277 -6.76 -3.50 11.93
CA PRO A 277 -7.03 -4.63 12.83
C PRO A 277 -7.12 -5.98 12.11
N PHE A 278 -7.52 -5.96 10.83
CA PHE A 278 -7.53 -7.16 10.00
C PHE A 278 -6.10 -7.60 9.67
N LEU A 279 -5.22 -6.68 9.26
CA LEU A 279 -3.84 -7.00 8.90
C LEU A 279 -2.99 -7.44 10.09
N THR A 280 -3.22 -6.88 11.29
CA THR A 280 -2.57 -7.33 12.53
C THR A 280 -2.95 -8.78 12.85
N ALA A 281 -4.24 -9.10 12.83
CA ALA A 281 -4.72 -10.47 13.05
C ALA A 281 -4.21 -11.42 11.97
N ALA A 282 -4.24 -11.01 10.69
CA ALA A 282 -3.75 -11.80 9.57
C ALA A 282 -2.27 -12.16 9.74
N ALA A 283 -1.42 -11.20 10.10
CA ALA A 283 -0.01 -11.44 10.30
C ALA A 283 0.28 -12.35 11.51
N ALA A 284 -0.45 -12.18 12.61
CA ALA A 284 -0.34 -13.05 13.79
C ALA A 284 -0.72 -14.50 13.44
N ILE A 285 -1.85 -14.69 12.75
CA ILE A 285 -2.32 -16.01 12.28
C ILE A 285 -1.28 -16.63 11.34
N VAL A 286 -0.83 -15.89 10.32
CA VAL A 286 0.15 -16.38 9.34
C VAL A 286 1.46 -16.80 10.03
N SER A 287 1.94 -16.02 10.99
CA SER A 287 3.17 -16.31 11.73
C SER A 287 3.04 -17.58 12.57
N VAL A 288 1.91 -17.76 13.27
CA VAL A 288 1.65 -18.99 14.05
C VAL A 288 1.49 -20.21 13.15
N LEU A 289 0.79 -20.08 12.02
CA LEU A 289 0.65 -21.17 11.05
C LEU A 289 2.01 -21.56 10.43
N ALA A 290 2.88 -20.58 10.17
CA ALA A 290 4.25 -20.82 9.72
C ALA A 290 5.06 -21.60 10.75
N TRP A 291 4.99 -21.20 12.02
CA TRP A 291 5.65 -21.89 13.12
C TRP A 291 5.14 -23.33 13.26
N ARG A 292 3.82 -23.55 13.16
CA ARG A 292 3.23 -24.90 13.19
C ARG A 292 3.67 -25.76 12.00
N ALA A 293 3.87 -25.16 10.83
CA ALA A 293 4.23 -25.88 9.61
C ALA A 293 5.74 -26.17 9.45
N ARG A 294 6.60 -25.59 10.30
CA ARG A 294 8.07 -25.61 10.11
C ARG A 294 8.69 -27.02 10.06
N ASP A 295 8.14 -27.95 10.84
CA ASP A 295 8.67 -29.31 10.98
C ASP A 295 7.79 -30.33 10.25
N ARG A 296 6.85 -29.89 9.42
CA ARG A 296 5.81 -30.77 8.84
C ARG A 296 6.41 -31.93 8.05
N GLN A 297 7.31 -31.66 7.09
CA GLN A 297 7.93 -32.73 6.31
C GLN A 297 8.74 -33.73 7.15
N ARG A 298 9.40 -33.25 8.20
CA ARG A 298 10.14 -34.14 9.12
C ARG A 298 9.19 -35.02 9.91
N ASN A 299 8.06 -34.47 10.35
CA ASN A 299 7.04 -35.22 11.05
C ASN A 299 6.38 -36.27 10.14
N GLU A 300 6.16 -35.97 8.86
CA GLU A 300 5.66 -36.93 7.88
C GLU A 300 6.62 -38.13 7.72
N THR A 301 7.92 -37.85 7.52
CA THR A 301 8.93 -38.91 7.45
C THR A 301 9.03 -39.69 8.76
N ALA A 302 9.00 -39.04 9.92
CA ALA A 302 9.00 -39.73 11.21
C ALA A 302 7.76 -40.62 11.40
N SER A 303 6.60 -40.20 10.88
CA SER A 303 5.36 -40.98 10.94
C SER A 303 5.40 -42.19 9.99
N ASP A 304 6.02 -42.04 8.81
CA ASP A 304 6.31 -43.17 7.91
C ASP A 304 7.20 -44.22 8.59
N LEU A 305 8.31 -43.79 9.21
CA LEU A 305 9.23 -44.68 9.92
C LEU A 305 8.53 -45.39 11.09
N ARG A 306 7.75 -44.64 11.87
CA ARG A 306 6.98 -45.19 12.98
C ARG A 306 5.91 -46.19 12.52
N ALA A 307 5.28 -45.96 11.37
CA ALA A 307 4.33 -46.92 10.79
C ALA A 307 5.01 -48.24 10.40
N VAL A 308 6.24 -48.18 9.86
CA VAL A 308 7.04 -49.38 9.58
C VAL A 308 7.39 -50.12 10.88
N GLU A 309 7.78 -49.41 11.93
CA GLU A 309 8.06 -50.02 13.24
C GLU A 309 6.83 -50.72 13.85
N LEU A 310 5.64 -50.12 13.72
CA LEU A 310 4.40 -50.65 14.29
C LEU A 310 3.87 -51.86 13.53
N THR A 311 4.04 -51.88 12.21
CA THR A 311 3.45 -52.92 11.36
C THR A 311 4.43 -54.01 10.95
N GLY A 312 5.73 -53.72 10.91
CA GLY A 312 6.74 -54.63 10.34
C GLY A 312 6.60 -54.86 8.83
N HIS A 313 5.71 -54.14 8.13
CA HIS A 313 5.36 -54.36 6.73
C HIS A 313 5.62 -53.12 5.85
N PRO A 314 6.89 -52.80 5.54
CA PRO A 314 7.23 -51.58 4.78
C PRO A 314 6.61 -51.53 3.38
N GLU A 315 6.53 -52.65 2.67
CA GLU A 315 5.95 -52.69 1.31
C GLU A 315 4.42 -52.49 1.30
N ALA A 316 3.71 -52.83 2.37
CA ALA A 316 2.28 -52.52 2.50
C ALA A 316 2.06 -50.99 2.54
N LEU A 317 2.91 -50.26 3.28
CA LEU A 317 2.87 -48.79 3.31
C LEU A 317 3.25 -48.18 1.95
N VAL A 318 4.30 -48.69 1.30
CA VAL A 318 4.72 -48.23 -0.04
C VAL A 318 3.60 -48.43 -1.05
N THR A 319 2.95 -49.59 -1.04
CA THR A 319 1.87 -49.91 -1.99
C THR A 319 0.64 -49.05 -1.73
N ALA A 320 0.24 -48.89 -0.46
CA ALA A 320 -0.86 -48.01 -0.06
C ALA A 320 -0.64 -46.55 -0.51
N LEU A 321 0.55 -45.98 -0.26
CA LEU A 321 0.90 -44.63 -0.68
C LEU A 321 0.93 -44.50 -2.21
N THR A 322 1.45 -45.51 -2.90
CA THR A 322 1.49 -45.54 -4.37
C THR A 322 0.10 -45.57 -4.99
N LYS A 323 -0.80 -46.41 -4.47
CA LYS A 323 -2.22 -46.45 -4.87
C LYS A 323 -2.89 -45.09 -4.60
N GLY A 324 -2.69 -44.52 -3.41
CA GLY A 324 -3.23 -43.21 -3.03
C GLY A 324 -2.78 -42.07 -3.95
N TYR A 325 -1.47 -41.98 -4.26
CA TYR A 325 -0.92 -40.96 -5.16
C TYR A 325 -1.41 -41.14 -6.60
N THR A 326 -1.49 -42.39 -7.06
CA THR A 326 -1.98 -42.73 -8.40
C THR A 326 -3.44 -42.32 -8.53
N PHE A 327 -4.28 -42.68 -7.55
CA PHE A 327 -5.69 -42.27 -7.53
C PHE A 327 -5.83 -40.75 -7.47
N ALA A 328 -5.09 -40.08 -6.58
CA ALA A 328 -5.12 -38.62 -6.45
C ALA A 328 -4.54 -37.87 -7.67
N ARG A 329 -3.90 -38.58 -8.61
CA ARG A 329 -3.18 -38.05 -9.78
C ARG A 329 -2.14 -36.99 -9.36
N ILE A 330 -1.37 -37.30 -8.32
CA ILE A 330 -0.27 -36.45 -7.81
C ILE A 330 1.06 -37.02 -8.34
N PRO A 331 1.96 -36.19 -8.90
CA PRO A 331 3.27 -36.64 -9.34
C PRO A 331 4.04 -37.33 -8.21
N ARG A 332 4.70 -38.45 -8.52
CA ARG A 332 5.56 -39.14 -7.56
C ARG A 332 6.79 -38.32 -7.19
N ARG A 333 7.28 -37.55 -8.17
CA ARG A 333 8.49 -36.71 -8.08
C ARG A 333 8.10 -35.25 -8.17
N LEU A 334 8.73 -34.43 -7.34
CA LEU A 334 8.53 -32.99 -7.34
C LEU A 334 9.85 -32.32 -7.70
N ASP A 335 9.74 -31.19 -8.39
CA ASP A 335 10.85 -30.23 -8.54
C ASP A 335 11.45 -29.92 -7.16
N ALA A 336 12.78 -29.94 -7.02
CA ALA A 336 13.44 -29.83 -5.72
C ALA A 336 13.14 -28.50 -5.02
N GLN A 337 12.99 -27.41 -5.77
CA GLN A 337 12.54 -26.15 -5.20
C GLN A 337 11.10 -26.25 -4.73
N VAL A 338 10.19 -26.85 -5.50
CA VAL A 338 8.80 -26.96 -5.06
C VAL A 338 8.60 -27.93 -3.92
N GLU A 339 9.32 -29.05 -3.90
CA GLU A 339 9.28 -30.00 -2.78
C GLU A 339 9.72 -29.32 -1.48
N ARG A 340 10.76 -28.48 -1.51
CA ARG A 340 11.16 -27.64 -0.36
C ARG A 340 10.01 -26.76 0.18
N HIS A 341 9.04 -26.42 -0.65
CA HIS A 341 7.90 -25.56 -0.30
C HIS A 341 6.60 -26.34 -0.08
N ALA A 342 6.61 -27.67 -0.25
CA ALA A 342 5.44 -28.53 -0.11
C ALA A 342 5.16 -28.86 1.36
N THR A 343 3.91 -29.23 1.68
CA THR A 343 3.55 -29.63 3.04
C THR A 343 4.01 -31.05 3.36
N HIS A 344 4.15 -31.91 2.35
CA HIS A 344 4.64 -33.28 2.45
C HIS A 344 5.86 -33.45 1.54
N PRO A 345 6.79 -34.35 1.87
CA PRO A 345 7.81 -34.81 0.92
C PRO A 345 7.18 -35.45 -0.31
N SER A 346 7.93 -35.53 -1.41
CA SER A 346 7.53 -36.29 -2.59
C SER A 346 7.37 -37.78 -2.27
N LEU A 347 6.54 -38.48 -3.03
CA LEU A 347 6.33 -39.91 -2.84
C LEU A 347 7.64 -40.70 -3.02
N ALA A 348 8.45 -40.34 -4.01
CA ALA A 348 9.75 -40.95 -4.24
C ALA A 348 10.65 -40.89 -2.99
N ARG A 349 10.65 -39.74 -2.29
CA ARG A 349 11.43 -39.56 -1.05
C ARG A 349 10.87 -40.38 0.10
N ARG A 350 9.54 -40.47 0.24
CA ARG A 350 8.89 -41.29 1.27
C ARG A 350 9.17 -42.77 1.07
N ILE A 351 9.03 -43.27 -0.17
CA ILE A 351 9.32 -44.67 -0.52
C ILE A 351 10.77 -45.01 -0.19
N ARG A 352 11.72 -44.14 -0.53
CA ARG A 352 13.13 -44.34 -0.18
C ARG A 352 13.31 -44.50 1.34
N ALA A 353 12.82 -43.54 2.13
CA ALA A 353 12.96 -43.58 3.58
C ALA A 353 12.32 -44.83 4.20
N ILE A 354 11.16 -45.26 3.69
CA ILE A 354 10.46 -46.47 4.15
C ILE A 354 11.26 -47.74 3.84
N ARG A 355 11.80 -47.87 2.63
CA ARG A 355 12.59 -49.03 2.21
C ARG A 355 13.93 -49.10 2.92
N ASP A 356 14.59 -47.95 3.11
CA ASP A 356 15.83 -47.87 3.88
C ASP A 356 15.60 -48.33 5.33
N ALA A 357 14.50 -47.90 5.95
CA ALA A 357 14.12 -48.34 7.30
C ALA A 357 13.71 -49.82 7.38
N GLY A 358 13.08 -50.33 6.32
CA GLY A 358 12.73 -51.74 6.17
C GLY A 358 13.89 -52.64 5.76
N GLY A 359 15.11 -52.10 5.54
CA GLY A 359 16.26 -52.87 5.07
C GLY A 359 16.10 -53.47 3.68
N THR A 360 15.25 -52.90 2.84
CA THR A 360 14.92 -53.44 1.51
C THR A 360 15.94 -52.96 0.47
N ALA A 361 16.63 -53.89 -0.21
CA ALA A 361 17.62 -53.54 -1.22
C ALA A 361 16.97 -52.81 -2.42
N PRO A 362 17.63 -51.78 -3.01
CA PRO A 362 17.12 -51.13 -4.21
C PRO A 362 16.98 -52.12 -5.37
N ALA A 363 15.86 -52.07 -6.09
CA ALA A 363 15.69 -52.86 -7.30
C ALA A 363 16.80 -52.59 -8.32
N ALA A 364 17.21 -53.62 -9.07
CA ALA A 364 18.15 -53.48 -10.19
C ALA A 364 17.40 -53.11 -11.48
N LEU A 365 18.02 -52.36 -12.39
CA LEU A 365 17.40 -52.02 -13.67
C LEU A 365 17.25 -53.24 -14.59
N GLY A 366 18.12 -54.25 -14.44
CA GLY A 366 18.13 -55.49 -15.22
C GLY A 366 18.47 -55.33 -16.72
N SER A 367 18.40 -54.11 -17.25
CA SER A 367 18.74 -53.73 -18.62
C SER A 367 19.29 -52.29 -18.63
N THR A 368 19.91 -51.86 -19.72
CA THR A 368 20.37 -50.47 -19.91
C THR A 368 19.42 -49.70 -20.83
N PRO A 369 18.30 -49.15 -20.33
CA PRO A 369 17.33 -48.48 -21.17
C PRO A 369 17.89 -47.17 -21.72
N THR A 370 17.74 -46.98 -23.03
CA THR A 370 18.12 -45.76 -23.75
C THR A 370 16.89 -45.03 -24.26
N PHE A 371 16.89 -43.71 -24.05
CA PHE A 371 15.86 -42.78 -24.49
C PHE A 371 16.46 -41.76 -25.46
N ALA A 372 15.94 -41.70 -26.68
CA ALA A 372 16.33 -40.69 -27.66
C ALA A 372 15.48 -39.41 -27.48
N ALA A 373 16.07 -38.26 -27.78
CA ALA A 373 15.31 -37.01 -27.81
C ALA A 373 14.20 -37.08 -28.86
N ALA A 374 13.02 -36.58 -28.53
CA ALA A 374 11.91 -36.43 -29.47
C ALA A 374 12.29 -35.55 -30.67
N ARG A 375 13.26 -34.66 -30.50
CA ARG A 375 13.86 -33.80 -31.52
C ARG A 375 15.35 -33.63 -31.23
N GLY A 376 16.20 -33.85 -32.23
CA GLY A 376 17.66 -33.74 -32.12
C GLY A 376 18.37 -35.09 -31.97
N LEU A 377 19.69 -35.04 -31.76
CA LEU A 377 20.56 -36.23 -31.67
C LEU A 377 20.91 -36.63 -30.22
N ALA A 378 20.34 -35.94 -29.22
CA ALA A 378 20.64 -36.24 -27.83
C ALA A 378 19.98 -37.56 -27.39
N ALA A 379 20.66 -38.33 -26.56
CA ALA A 379 20.15 -39.57 -25.99
C ALA A 379 20.62 -39.77 -24.54
N VAL A 380 19.81 -40.45 -23.74
CA VAL A 380 20.15 -40.78 -22.35
C VAL A 380 20.05 -42.29 -22.14
N THR A 381 21.13 -42.89 -21.66
CA THR A 381 21.22 -44.32 -21.32
C THR A 381 21.38 -44.48 -19.82
N PHE A 382 20.49 -45.26 -19.19
CA PHE A 382 20.55 -45.54 -17.76
C PHE A 382 21.34 -46.82 -17.50
N HIS A 383 22.25 -46.75 -16.54
CA HIS A 383 22.99 -47.88 -15.97
C HIS A 383 22.63 -48.00 -14.48
N ASP A 384 23.11 -49.06 -13.82
CA ASP A 384 22.79 -49.26 -12.41
C ASP A 384 23.43 -48.21 -11.48
N ALA A 385 24.64 -47.73 -11.76
CA ALA A 385 25.32 -46.76 -10.90
C ALA A 385 25.29 -45.31 -11.44
N CYS A 386 24.95 -45.12 -12.72
CA CYS A 386 25.02 -43.82 -13.38
C CYS A 386 24.06 -43.73 -14.56
N LEU A 387 23.90 -42.53 -15.11
CA LEU A 387 23.30 -42.32 -16.42
C LEU A 387 24.33 -41.67 -17.35
N GLN A 388 24.28 -42.04 -18.63
CA GLN A 388 25.10 -41.47 -19.68
C GLN A 388 24.24 -40.56 -20.54
N TRP A 389 24.66 -39.31 -20.69
CA TRP A 389 23.99 -38.30 -21.49
C TRP A 389 24.82 -37.99 -22.73
N ALA A 390 24.35 -38.42 -23.90
CA ALA A 390 24.96 -38.14 -25.19
C ALA A 390 24.34 -36.88 -25.81
N GLU A 391 25.17 -35.90 -26.18
CA GLU A 391 24.78 -34.71 -26.95
C GLU A 391 25.09 -34.94 -28.45
N GLY A 392 24.48 -35.96 -29.05
CA GLY A 392 24.85 -36.44 -30.40
C GLY A 392 26.23 -37.10 -30.44
N ASP A 393 26.95 -36.96 -31.55
CA ASP A 393 28.30 -37.54 -31.73
C ASP A 393 29.40 -36.73 -31.01
N ALA A 394 29.07 -35.58 -30.43
CA ALA A 394 30.04 -34.61 -29.94
C ALA A 394 30.58 -34.92 -28.54
N ALA A 395 29.73 -35.37 -27.61
CA ALA A 395 30.12 -35.62 -26.22
C ALA A 395 29.17 -36.58 -25.51
N VAL A 396 29.75 -37.44 -24.65
CA VAL A 396 29.01 -38.29 -23.71
C VAL A 396 29.41 -37.92 -22.29
N HIS A 397 28.44 -37.53 -21.48
CA HIS A 397 28.62 -37.17 -20.08
C HIS A 397 28.13 -38.30 -19.17
N THR A 398 29.00 -38.79 -18.28
CA THR A 398 28.61 -39.78 -17.27
C THR A 398 28.23 -39.08 -15.98
N LEU A 399 26.96 -39.18 -15.58
CA LEU A 399 26.40 -38.58 -14.39
C LEU A 399 26.08 -39.67 -13.35
N ASN A 400 26.84 -39.73 -12.26
CA ASN A 400 26.61 -40.69 -11.19
C ASN A 400 25.43 -40.23 -10.30
N TYR A 401 24.50 -41.16 -9.99
CA TYR A 401 23.29 -40.85 -9.22
C TYR A 401 23.59 -40.18 -7.86
N ALA A 402 24.70 -40.52 -7.21
CA ALA A 402 25.12 -39.95 -5.93
C ALA A 402 25.43 -38.43 -5.98
N TYR A 403 25.60 -37.85 -7.17
CA TYR A 403 25.79 -36.41 -7.37
C TYR A 403 24.56 -35.70 -7.96
N LEU A 404 23.48 -36.44 -8.22
CA LEU A 404 22.23 -35.91 -8.74
C LEU A 404 21.28 -35.55 -7.59
N SER A 405 20.76 -34.33 -7.63
CA SER A 405 19.84 -33.77 -6.63
C SER A 405 18.37 -33.86 -7.04
N GLU A 406 18.10 -33.93 -8.35
CA GLU A 406 16.76 -34.02 -8.92
C GLU A 406 16.82 -34.85 -10.19
N MET A 407 15.85 -35.74 -10.36
CA MET A 407 15.58 -36.42 -11.61
C MET A 407 14.08 -36.64 -11.74
N ARG A 408 13.45 -36.12 -12.80
CA ARG A 408 11.99 -36.17 -12.96
C ARG A 408 11.57 -35.94 -14.40
N LEU A 409 10.29 -36.20 -14.69
CA LEU A 409 9.65 -35.66 -15.87
C LEU A 409 9.05 -34.27 -15.57
N ASP A 410 9.24 -33.33 -16.49
CA ASP A 410 8.56 -32.04 -16.52
C ASP A 410 7.57 -32.03 -17.67
N ALA A 411 6.28 -31.84 -17.37
CA ALA A 411 5.25 -31.74 -18.39
C ALA A 411 4.50 -30.41 -18.25
N ARG A 412 4.63 -29.54 -19.25
CA ARG A 412 3.82 -28.33 -19.36
C ARG A 412 2.38 -28.69 -19.76
N THR A 413 1.46 -27.73 -19.66
CA THR A 413 0.07 -27.91 -20.13
C THR A 413 -0.05 -28.30 -21.61
N SER A 414 0.96 -27.99 -22.41
CA SER A 414 1.08 -28.36 -23.83
C SER A 414 2.55 -28.67 -24.15
N GLY A 415 2.79 -29.57 -25.11
CA GLY A 415 4.13 -29.99 -25.52
C GLY A 415 4.54 -31.38 -24.99
N ALA A 416 5.66 -31.88 -25.51
CA ALA A 416 6.26 -33.14 -25.10
C ALA A 416 6.78 -33.05 -23.64
N PRO A 417 6.61 -34.10 -22.82
CA PRO A 417 7.27 -34.20 -21.53
C PRO A 417 8.79 -34.22 -21.68
N THR A 418 9.49 -33.62 -20.73
CA THR A 418 10.95 -33.49 -20.75
C THR A 418 11.53 -34.21 -19.54
N LEU A 419 12.49 -35.11 -19.75
CA LEU A 419 13.32 -35.64 -18.66
C LEU A 419 14.27 -34.55 -18.21
N VAL A 420 14.20 -34.22 -16.91
CA VAL A 420 15.02 -33.19 -16.28
C VAL A 420 15.91 -33.85 -15.24
N VAL A 421 17.22 -33.58 -15.34
CA VAL A 421 18.23 -34.01 -14.37
C VAL A 421 18.95 -32.77 -13.83
N VAL A 422 19.14 -32.68 -12.52
CA VAL A 422 19.86 -31.57 -11.88
C VAL A 422 20.95 -32.11 -10.96
N GLU A 423 22.19 -31.74 -11.24
CA GLU A 423 23.33 -32.02 -10.38
C GLU A 423 23.32 -31.16 -9.12
N ARG A 424 24.02 -31.59 -8.06
CA ARG A 424 24.21 -30.79 -6.84
C ARG A 424 24.87 -29.44 -7.09
N THR A 425 25.68 -29.32 -8.15
CA THR A 425 26.29 -28.06 -8.60
C THR A 425 25.27 -27.06 -9.17
N GLY A 426 24.03 -27.51 -9.40
CA GLY A 426 22.96 -26.71 -10.00
C GLY A 426 23.02 -26.65 -11.53
N ARG A 427 23.87 -27.48 -12.17
CA ARG A 427 23.82 -27.75 -13.62
C ARG A 427 22.58 -28.58 -13.92
N ARG A 428 21.88 -28.22 -15.00
CA ARG A 428 20.58 -28.78 -15.39
C ARG A 428 20.66 -29.34 -16.80
N TRP A 429 20.13 -30.53 -16.97
CA TRP A 429 20.07 -31.29 -18.23
C TRP A 429 18.62 -31.56 -18.58
N GLU A 430 18.26 -31.39 -19.85
CA GLU A 430 16.88 -31.52 -20.33
C GLU A 430 16.82 -32.34 -21.63
N LEU A 431 16.03 -33.42 -21.63
CA LEU A 431 15.81 -34.28 -22.80
C LEU A 431 14.30 -34.36 -23.09
N PRO A 432 13.79 -33.73 -24.15
CA PRO A 432 12.39 -33.91 -24.57
C PRO A 432 12.15 -35.38 -24.95
N LEU A 433 11.17 -36.04 -24.34
CA LEU A 433 10.87 -37.45 -24.59
C LEU A 433 9.76 -37.62 -25.62
N ALA A 434 9.84 -38.69 -26.41
CA ALA A 434 8.72 -39.13 -27.25
C ALA A 434 7.55 -39.59 -26.37
N ALA A 435 6.31 -39.41 -26.84
CA ALA A 435 5.11 -39.75 -26.07
C ALA A 435 5.07 -41.25 -25.67
N SER A 436 5.56 -42.14 -26.54
CA SER A 436 5.67 -43.58 -26.29
C SER A 436 6.66 -43.94 -25.18
N ASP A 437 7.65 -43.09 -24.93
CA ASP A 437 8.72 -43.34 -23.96
C ASP A 437 8.40 -42.85 -22.55
N VAL A 438 7.36 -42.04 -22.37
CA VAL A 438 7.04 -41.40 -21.09
C VAL A 438 6.76 -42.43 -19.99
N ALA A 439 5.93 -43.44 -20.28
CA ALA A 439 5.60 -44.49 -19.31
C ALA A 439 6.84 -45.33 -18.95
N ARG A 440 7.64 -45.69 -19.95
CA ARG A 440 8.91 -46.42 -19.78
C ARG A 440 9.94 -45.60 -18.98
N ALA A 441 10.00 -44.28 -19.21
CA ALA A 441 10.85 -43.39 -18.43
C ALA A 441 10.40 -43.34 -16.97
N GLN A 442 9.11 -43.18 -16.69
CA GLN A 442 8.59 -43.20 -15.31
C GLN A 442 8.95 -44.49 -14.56
N SER A 443 8.84 -45.66 -15.20
CA SER A 443 9.20 -46.94 -14.59
C SER A 443 10.70 -47.06 -14.32
N VAL A 444 11.55 -46.57 -15.22
CA VAL A 444 13.01 -46.53 -15.01
C VAL A 444 13.34 -45.63 -13.83
N LEU A 445 12.72 -44.45 -13.76
CA LEU A 445 12.91 -43.52 -12.65
C LEU A 445 12.51 -44.14 -11.29
N ASP A 446 11.48 -44.99 -11.23
CA ASP A 446 11.04 -45.63 -9.99
C ASP A 446 12.12 -46.54 -9.38
N VAL A 447 12.97 -47.14 -10.23
CA VAL A 447 14.07 -48.02 -9.81
C VAL A 447 15.26 -47.21 -9.28
N VAL A 448 15.61 -46.12 -9.96
CA VAL A 448 16.82 -45.33 -9.65
C VAL A 448 16.58 -44.23 -8.62
N ASP A 449 15.32 -43.92 -8.27
CA ASP A 449 14.98 -42.93 -7.24
C ASP A 449 15.67 -43.20 -5.91
N GLY A 450 15.91 -44.46 -5.54
CA GLY A 450 16.62 -44.82 -4.30
C GLY A 450 18.11 -44.44 -4.30
N ARG A 451 18.69 -44.17 -5.47
CA ARG A 451 20.14 -44.00 -5.68
C ARG A 451 20.59 -42.53 -5.76
N LEU A 452 19.66 -41.58 -5.85
CA LEU A 452 19.98 -40.15 -5.96
C LEU A 452 20.53 -39.59 -4.64
N ALA A 453 21.31 -38.52 -4.70
CA ALA A 453 21.82 -37.84 -3.52
C ALA A 453 20.69 -37.41 -2.56
N GLU A 454 21.00 -37.23 -1.28
CA GLU A 454 20.07 -36.56 -0.38
C GLU A 454 19.82 -35.12 -0.86
N PRO A 455 18.55 -34.74 -1.02
CA PRO A 455 18.19 -33.39 -1.43
C PRO A 455 18.50 -32.37 -0.33
N ALA A 456 18.73 -31.12 -0.74
CA ALA A 456 19.00 -30.02 0.18
C ALA A 456 17.89 -29.90 1.25
N ALA A 457 18.31 -29.60 2.49
CA ALA A 457 17.41 -29.50 3.64
C ALA A 457 16.23 -28.56 3.36
N ALA A 458 15.06 -28.91 3.90
CA ALA A 458 13.88 -28.06 3.83
C ALA A 458 14.18 -26.67 4.46
N PRO A 459 13.61 -25.58 3.90
CA PRO A 459 13.80 -24.23 4.42
C PRO A 459 13.30 -24.13 5.85
N ARG A 460 13.99 -23.33 6.66
CA ARG A 460 13.67 -23.19 8.09
C ARG A 460 12.36 -22.44 8.35
N VAL A 461 11.92 -21.63 7.39
CA VAL A 461 10.73 -20.78 7.49
C VAL A 461 9.75 -21.14 6.39
N TRP A 462 8.45 -21.18 6.72
CA TRP A 462 7.41 -21.51 5.76
C TRP A 462 7.28 -20.42 4.67
N PRO A 463 7.60 -20.70 3.40
CA PRO A 463 7.75 -19.63 2.40
C PRO A 463 6.45 -18.89 2.06
N ARG A 464 5.29 -19.56 2.15
CA ARG A 464 3.99 -18.91 1.94
C ARG A 464 3.72 -17.83 2.98
N ALA A 465 4.13 -18.07 4.22
CA ALA A 465 4.00 -17.08 5.29
C ALA A 465 4.92 -15.89 5.06
N VAL A 466 6.16 -16.12 4.63
CA VAL A 466 7.09 -15.05 4.27
C VAL A 466 6.54 -14.18 3.15
N ARG A 467 5.98 -14.79 2.10
CA ARG A 467 5.33 -14.04 1.01
C ARG A 467 4.11 -13.26 1.48
N ALA A 468 3.31 -13.82 2.38
CA ALA A 468 2.16 -13.13 2.96
C ALA A 468 2.60 -11.93 3.82
N LEU A 469 3.63 -12.07 4.66
CA LEU A 469 4.19 -10.95 5.44
C LEU A 469 4.73 -9.84 4.53
N ALA A 470 5.46 -10.20 3.47
CA ALA A 470 5.91 -9.25 2.46
C ALA A 470 4.74 -8.58 1.73
N ALA A 471 3.68 -9.33 1.39
CA ALA A 471 2.46 -8.78 0.79
C ALA A 471 1.75 -7.80 1.73
N PHE A 472 1.69 -8.10 3.04
CA PHE A 472 1.10 -7.19 4.02
C PHE A 472 1.92 -5.91 4.17
N ALA A 473 3.25 -6.00 4.20
CA ALA A 473 4.13 -4.83 4.17
C ALA A 473 3.98 -4.00 2.88
N ALA A 474 3.80 -4.67 1.74
CA ALA A 474 3.55 -3.98 0.48
C ALA A 474 2.21 -3.24 0.47
N LEU A 475 1.16 -3.88 0.98
CA LEU A 475 -0.19 -3.31 1.07
C LEU A 475 -0.21 -2.10 2.02
N THR A 476 0.37 -2.22 3.21
CA THR A 476 0.41 -1.09 4.16
C THR A 476 1.28 0.05 3.66
N GLY A 477 2.43 -0.24 3.05
CA GLY A 477 3.27 0.76 2.41
C GLY A 477 2.54 1.49 1.28
N GLY A 478 1.85 0.76 0.40
CA GLY A 478 1.08 1.33 -0.70
C GLY A 478 -0.08 2.22 -0.21
N MET A 479 -0.87 1.73 0.75
CA MET A 479 -1.96 2.51 1.35
C MET A 479 -1.47 3.77 2.08
N GLY A 480 -0.28 3.71 2.69
CA GLY A 480 0.38 4.85 3.33
C GLY A 480 1.10 5.80 2.37
N GLY A 481 0.98 5.62 1.04
CA GLY A 481 1.64 6.45 0.03
C GLY A 481 3.16 6.21 -0.11
N GLN A 482 3.70 5.19 0.56
CA GLN A 482 5.12 4.86 0.61
C GLN A 482 5.47 3.81 -0.45
N VAL A 483 5.50 4.26 -1.71
CA VAL A 483 5.75 3.41 -2.89
C VAL A 483 7.08 2.67 -2.82
N ALA A 484 8.11 3.28 -2.20
CA ALA A 484 9.42 2.67 -2.01
C ALA A 484 9.35 1.38 -1.17
N LEU A 485 8.63 1.42 -0.03
CA LEU A 485 8.40 0.23 0.79
C LEU A 485 7.62 -0.83 0.01
N ALA A 486 6.56 -0.42 -0.69
CA ALA A 486 5.76 -1.33 -1.49
C ALA A 486 6.60 -2.05 -2.56
N LEU A 487 7.48 -1.34 -3.26
CA LEU A 487 8.38 -1.91 -4.26
C LEU A 487 9.32 -2.96 -3.65
N VAL A 488 10.02 -2.62 -2.56
CA VAL A 488 10.97 -3.55 -1.89
C VAL A 488 10.23 -4.80 -1.42
N ALA A 489 9.05 -4.62 -0.82
CA ALA A 489 8.22 -5.70 -0.32
C ALA A 489 7.66 -6.61 -1.43
N LEU A 490 7.27 -6.05 -2.58
CA LEU A 490 6.82 -6.82 -3.75
C LEU A 490 7.96 -7.68 -4.33
N ILE A 491 9.18 -7.14 -4.38
CA ILE A 491 10.36 -7.89 -4.82
C ILE A 491 10.63 -9.07 -3.86
N ALA A 492 10.58 -8.82 -2.54
CA ALA A 492 10.73 -9.88 -1.54
C ALA A 492 9.59 -10.92 -1.56
N MET A 493 8.37 -10.51 -1.88
CA MET A 493 7.23 -11.41 -2.09
C MET A 493 7.44 -12.31 -3.31
N ALA A 494 7.97 -11.77 -4.41
CA ALA A 494 8.27 -12.54 -5.61
C ALA A 494 9.44 -13.52 -5.37
N GLN A 495 10.47 -13.07 -4.64
CA GLN A 495 11.69 -13.82 -4.33
C GLN A 495 12.02 -13.73 -2.83
N PRO A 496 11.49 -14.65 -2.00
CA PRO A 496 11.69 -14.62 -0.55
C PRO A 496 13.10 -15.11 -0.17
N ALA A 497 14.10 -14.28 -0.42
CA ALA A 497 15.50 -14.51 -0.05
C ALA A 497 15.88 -13.69 1.19
N SER A 498 16.76 -14.22 2.05
CA SER A 498 17.12 -13.57 3.32
C SER A 498 17.60 -12.11 3.17
N PRO A 499 18.41 -11.71 2.17
CA PRO A 499 18.77 -10.29 2.00
C PRO A 499 17.57 -9.41 1.60
N LEU A 500 16.65 -9.90 0.77
CA LEU A 500 15.47 -9.13 0.34
C LEU A 500 14.46 -8.96 1.47
N LEU A 501 14.35 -9.97 2.35
CA LEU A 501 13.56 -9.88 3.58
C LEU A 501 14.17 -8.87 4.56
N ALA A 502 15.50 -8.87 4.70
CA ALA A 502 16.19 -7.87 5.51
C ALA A 502 16.01 -6.46 4.94
N ALA A 503 16.11 -6.30 3.62
CA ALA A 503 15.84 -5.02 2.96
C ALA A 503 14.43 -4.51 3.21
N THR A 504 13.43 -5.38 3.05
CA THR A 504 12.02 -5.03 3.32
C THR A 504 11.84 -4.68 4.80
N GLY A 505 12.48 -5.44 5.68
CA GLY A 505 12.41 -5.23 7.12
C GLY A 505 12.96 -3.88 7.57
N VAL A 506 14.16 -3.51 7.10
CA VAL A 506 14.75 -2.20 7.37
C VAL A 506 13.94 -1.09 6.71
N ALA A 507 13.53 -1.24 5.44
CA ALA A 507 12.70 -0.26 4.74
C ALA A 507 11.38 0.02 5.47
N ALA A 508 10.75 -1.02 6.05
CA ALA A 508 9.55 -0.88 6.84
C ALA A 508 9.81 -0.11 8.14
N LEU A 509 10.88 -0.42 8.88
CA LEU A 509 11.25 0.33 10.08
C LEU A 509 11.57 1.80 9.78
N THR A 510 12.28 2.07 8.68
CA THR A 510 12.53 3.44 8.21
C THR A 510 11.23 4.17 7.88
N THR A 511 10.31 3.49 7.18
CA THR A 511 9.00 4.05 6.84
C THR A 511 8.21 4.37 8.10
N ALA A 512 8.15 3.47 9.08
CA ALA A 512 7.48 3.69 10.34
C ALA A 512 8.08 4.90 11.10
N ALA A 513 9.41 5.01 11.16
CA ALA A 513 10.08 6.15 11.78
C ALA A 513 9.76 7.48 11.09
N ILE A 514 9.71 7.52 9.76
CA ILE A 514 9.33 8.70 8.98
C ILE A 514 7.86 9.08 9.25
N VAL A 515 6.95 8.10 9.29
CA VAL A 515 5.54 8.37 9.59
C VAL A 515 5.36 8.93 11.00
N VAL A 516 6.04 8.38 12.01
CA VAL A 516 6.02 8.91 13.39
C VAL A 516 6.61 10.32 13.46
N ARG A 517 7.63 10.61 12.65
CA ARG A 517 8.25 11.96 12.56
C ARG A 517 7.30 12.98 11.94
N ASP A 518 6.57 12.59 10.91
CA ASP A 518 5.82 13.53 10.05
C ASP A 518 4.34 13.69 10.45
N PHE A 519 3.77 12.73 11.17
CA PHE A 519 2.36 12.73 11.55
C PHE A 519 2.17 12.49 13.05
N SER A 520 1.25 13.24 13.65
CA SER A 520 0.84 13.10 15.04
C SER A 520 -0.55 12.46 15.22
N ASP A 521 -1.30 12.22 14.14
CA ASP A 521 -2.63 11.60 14.24
C ASP A 521 -2.53 10.12 14.63
N GLY A 522 -3.42 9.69 15.52
CA GLY A 522 -3.47 8.31 16.02
C GLY A 522 -3.59 7.24 14.93
N THR A 523 -4.29 7.54 13.82
CA THR A 523 -4.39 6.65 12.65
C THR A 523 -3.03 6.39 12.00
N PHE A 524 -2.23 7.44 11.76
CA PHE A 524 -0.91 7.29 11.15
C PHE A 524 0.08 6.60 12.10
N LEU A 525 -0.01 6.88 13.40
CA LEU A 525 0.78 6.18 14.42
C LEU A 525 0.44 4.67 14.49
N GLY A 526 -0.84 4.32 14.37
CA GLY A 526 -1.28 2.91 14.27
C GLY A 526 -0.72 2.21 13.03
N VAL A 527 -0.76 2.88 11.86
CA VAL A 527 -0.16 2.37 10.62
C VAL A 527 1.35 2.19 10.77
N ALA A 528 2.05 3.17 11.36
CA ALA A 528 3.49 3.08 11.62
C ALA A 528 3.83 1.89 12.53
N GLY A 529 3.05 1.68 13.60
CA GLY A 529 3.22 0.53 14.50
C GLY A 529 3.07 -0.81 13.78
N LEU A 530 2.09 -0.95 12.88
CA LEU A 530 1.93 -2.17 12.08
C LEU A 530 3.07 -2.37 11.08
N VAL A 531 3.46 -1.31 10.37
CA VAL A 531 4.58 -1.35 9.43
C VAL A 531 5.86 -1.76 10.16
N ALA A 532 6.10 -1.22 11.36
CA ALA A 532 7.22 -1.61 12.20
C ALA A 532 7.14 -3.08 12.63
N LEU A 533 5.96 -3.57 13.04
CA LEU A 533 5.76 -4.98 13.38
C LEU A 533 6.10 -5.91 12.21
N PHE A 534 5.64 -5.60 11.00
CA PHE A 534 6.02 -6.36 9.80
C PHE A 534 7.52 -6.28 9.52
N GLY A 535 8.11 -5.09 9.73
CA GLY A 535 9.55 -4.89 9.61
C GLY A 535 10.35 -5.82 10.52
N VAL A 536 9.98 -5.88 11.81
CA VAL A 536 10.61 -6.77 12.80
C VAL A 536 10.40 -8.24 12.44
N LEU A 537 9.18 -8.66 12.10
CA LEU A 537 8.90 -10.05 11.72
C LEU A 537 9.74 -10.46 10.50
N LEU A 538 9.84 -9.60 9.48
CA LEU A 538 10.66 -9.87 8.29
C LEU A 538 12.16 -9.93 8.62
N LEU A 539 12.67 -9.07 9.50
CA LEU A 539 14.07 -9.13 9.97
C LEU A 539 14.36 -10.42 10.75
N VAL A 540 13.47 -10.83 11.64
CA VAL A 540 13.60 -12.10 12.37
C VAL A 540 13.61 -13.26 11.38
N THR A 541 12.70 -13.28 10.40
CA THR A 541 12.70 -14.34 9.38
C THR A 541 14.00 -14.34 8.56
N ALA A 542 14.45 -13.17 8.11
CA ALA A 542 15.71 -13.00 7.38
C ALA A 542 16.91 -13.55 8.15
N TRP A 543 16.98 -13.28 9.45
CA TRP A 543 18.02 -13.78 10.33
C TRP A 543 17.95 -15.31 10.50
N THR A 544 16.75 -15.86 10.69
CA THR A 544 16.58 -17.32 10.84
C THR A 544 16.92 -18.11 9.57
N SER A 545 16.65 -17.53 8.40
CA SER A 545 16.90 -18.14 7.07
C SER A 545 18.21 -17.67 6.41
N ARG A 546 19.08 -16.95 7.13
CA ARG A 546 20.36 -16.44 6.58
C ARG A 546 21.33 -17.51 6.09
N ARG A 547 21.15 -18.75 6.55
CA ARG A 547 21.95 -19.92 6.16
C ARG A 547 21.30 -20.75 5.06
N ASP A 548 20.08 -20.39 4.65
CA ASP A 548 19.37 -21.09 3.58
C ASP A 548 19.98 -20.70 2.23
N GLU A 549 19.99 -21.62 1.26
CA GLU A 549 20.50 -21.35 -0.08
C GLU A 549 19.74 -20.20 -0.76
N MET A 550 20.48 -19.24 -1.31
CA MET A 550 19.89 -18.10 -2.00
C MET A 550 19.46 -18.44 -3.43
N PRO A 551 18.28 -17.97 -3.89
CA PRO A 551 17.91 -18.05 -5.30
C PRO A 551 18.92 -17.35 -6.21
N LYS A 552 19.21 -17.95 -7.38
CA LYS A 552 20.19 -17.42 -8.36
C LYS A 552 19.88 -15.98 -8.83
N GLN A 553 18.62 -15.56 -8.80
CA GLN A 553 18.18 -14.23 -9.27
C GLN A 553 18.31 -13.13 -8.20
N THR A 554 18.60 -13.49 -6.94
CA THR A 554 18.65 -12.54 -5.81
C THR A 554 19.67 -11.40 -6.01
N PRO A 555 20.90 -11.64 -6.52
CA PRO A 555 21.86 -10.57 -6.76
C PRO A 555 21.34 -9.52 -7.76
N ALA A 556 20.64 -9.96 -8.80
CA ALA A 556 20.03 -9.05 -9.77
C ALA A 556 18.92 -8.20 -9.14
N ALA A 557 18.09 -8.80 -8.27
CA ALA A 557 17.06 -8.06 -7.54
C ALA A 557 17.65 -7.00 -6.58
N ILE A 558 18.75 -7.33 -5.89
CA ILE A 558 19.46 -6.36 -5.04
C ILE A 558 20.11 -5.26 -5.90
N ALA A 559 20.66 -5.59 -7.07
CA ALA A 559 21.19 -4.60 -8.00
C ALA A 559 20.10 -3.62 -8.48
N VAL A 560 18.90 -4.12 -8.80
CA VAL A 560 17.74 -3.27 -9.14
C VAL A 560 17.39 -2.34 -7.98
N LEU A 561 17.34 -2.85 -6.74
CA LEU A 561 17.12 -2.01 -5.56
C LEU A 561 18.23 -0.96 -5.38
N GLY A 562 19.48 -1.33 -5.64
CA GLY A 562 20.62 -0.41 -5.63
C GLY A 562 20.50 0.70 -6.68
N ILE A 563 20.06 0.37 -7.90
CA ILE A 563 19.80 1.36 -8.96
C ILE A 563 18.66 2.30 -8.54
N CYS A 564 17.56 1.77 -8.02
CA CYS A 564 16.45 2.59 -7.52
C CYS A 564 16.91 3.50 -6.37
N ALA A 565 17.73 3.00 -5.45
CA ALA A 565 18.30 3.78 -4.35
C ALA A 565 19.22 4.89 -4.86
N ALA A 566 20.06 4.61 -5.86
CA ALA A 566 20.94 5.60 -6.48
C ALA A 566 20.17 6.69 -7.22
N LEU A 567 19.12 6.33 -7.97
CA LEU A 567 18.22 7.28 -8.63
C LEU A 567 17.45 8.13 -7.61
N ALA A 568 16.97 7.53 -6.52
CA ALA A 568 16.31 8.27 -5.46
C ALA A 568 17.25 9.25 -4.75
N MET A 569 18.50 8.84 -4.51
CA MET A 569 19.53 9.69 -3.92
C MET A 569 19.95 10.82 -4.88
N SER A 570 20.01 10.56 -6.19
CA SER A 570 20.35 11.59 -7.17
C SER A 570 19.27 12.68 -7.23
N VAL A 571 17.99 12.33 -7.04
CA VAL A 571 16.90 13.31 -6.88
C VAL A 571 17.16 14.25 -5.70
N VAL A 572 17.56 13.70 -4.54
CA VAL A 572 17.89 14.51 -3.35
C VAL A 572 19.10 15.41 -3.60
N ILE A 573 20.18 14.88 -4.18
CA ILE A 573 21.43 15.61 -4.42
C ILE A 573 21.27 16.71 -5.47
N PHE A 574 20.64 16.41 -6.61
CA PHE A 574 20.50 17.38 -7.71
C PHE A 574 19.48 18.49 -7.42
N SER A 575 18.63 18.31 -6.41
CA SER A 575 17.72 19.36 -5.91
C SER A 575 18.44 20.48 -5.16
N GLY A 576 19.70 20.26 -4.74
CA GLY A 576 20.51 21.24 -4.00
C GLY A 576 21.09 20.67 -2.71
N LEU A 577 22.29 21.13 -2.34
CA LEU A 577 23.03 20.69 -1.15
C LEU A 577 23.02 21.72 -0.01
N ASP A 578 22.43 22.91 -0.21
CA ASP A 578 22.22 23.82 0.91
C ASP A 578 21.23 23.20 1.93
N PRO A 579 21.36 23.50 3.22
CA PRO A 579 20.57 22.83 4.26
C PRO A 579 19.04 22.94 4.05
N VAL A 580 18.54 24.06 3.52
CA VAL A 580 17.10 24.25 3.28
C VAL A 580 16.61 23.38 2.12
N ARG A 581 17.34 23.35 0.99
CA ARG A 581 17.03 22.46 -0.14
C ARG A 581 17.16 20.99 0.22
N LEU A 582 18.20 20.61 0.95
CA LEU A 582 18.39 19.23 1.40
C LEU A 582 17.25 18.76 2.31
N TYR A 583 16.76 19.63 3.19
CA TYR A 583 15.58 19.38 4.00
C TYR A 583 14.32 19.22 3.12
N GLN A 584 14.07 20.17 2.20
CA GLN A 584 12.89 20.15 1.31
C GLN A 584 12.86 18.88 0.42
N SER A 585 13.99 18.49 -0.16
CA SER A 585 14.11 17.32 -1.03
C SER A 585 14.00 16.01 -0.24
N SER A 586 14.67 15.91 0.91
CA SER A 586 14.61 14.72 1.78
C SER A 586 13.21 14.49 2.36
N ARG A 587 12.47 15.57 2.65
CA ARG A 587 11.09 15.49 3.15
C ARG A 587 10.07 15.18 2.05
N SER A 588 10.25 15.75 0.86
CA SER A 588 9.34 15.50 -0.27
C SER A 588 9.57 14.13 -0.92
N PHE A 589 10.77 13.56 -0.79
CA PHE A 589 11.11 12.25 -1.35
C PHE A 589 11.66 11.27 -0.29
N PRO A 590 10.83 10.87 0.71
CA PRO A 590 11.27 9.97 1.79
C PRO A 590 11.73 8.58 1.28
N GLY A 591 11.33 8.21 0.06
CA GLY A 591 11.74 6.98 -0.60
C GLY A 591 13.27 6.82 -0.77
N ALA A 592 14.03 7.91 -0.82
CA ALA A 592 15.50 7.85 -0.87
C ALA A 592 16.09 7.20 0.39
N ALA A 593 15.67 7.64 1.57
CA ALA A 593 16.10 7.05 2.83
C ALA A 593 15.65 5.58 2.94
N VAL A 594 14.39 5.30 2.58
CA VAL A 594 13.80 3.95 2.65
C VAL A 594 14.54 2.96 1.76
N LEU A 595 14.83 3.32 0.50
CA LEU A 595 15.54 2.45 -0.45
C LEU A 595 17.00 2.24 -0.03
N VAL A 596 17.71 3.29 0.35
CA VAL A 596 19.12 3.22 0.75
C VAL A 596 19.30 2.38 2.01
N LEU A 597 18.46 2.58 3.02
CA LEU A 597 18.47 1.76 4.24
C LEU A 597 18.01 0.33 3.98
N GLY A 598 17.05 0.13 3.06
CA GLY A 598 16.68 -1.20 2.59
C GLY A 598 17.88 -1.94 1.96
N VAL A 599 18.61 -1.31 1.05
CA VAL A 599 19.82 -1.91 0.44
C VAL A 599 20.88 -2.18 1.51
N ALA A 600 21.10 -1.27 2.46
CA ALA A 600 22.00 -1.51 3.60
C ALA A 600 21.58 -2.76 4.40
N GLY A 601 20.27 -2.94 4.64
CA GLY A 601 19.71 -4.13 5.28
C GLY A 601 19.99 -5.43 4.51
N ALA A 602 19.86 -5.43 3.19
CA ALA A 602 20.23 -6.58 2.35
C ALA A 602 21.71 -6.92 2.47
N LEU A 603 22.59 -5.91 2.35
CA LEU A 603 24.04 -6.10 2.40
C LEU A 603 24.52 -6.58 3.78
N ALA A 604 23.85 -6.19 4.87
CA ALA A 604 24.22 -6.60 6.22
C ALA A 604 24.08 -8.12 6.47
N VAL A 605 23.12 -8.77 5.80
CA VAL A 605 22.88 -10.22 5.89
C VAL A 605 23.56 -11.00 4.77
N TRP A 606 24.15 -10.32 3.78
CA TRP A 606 24.88 -10.96 2.71
C TRP A 606 26.22 -11.52 3.21
N SER A 607 26.51 -12.77 2.87
CA SER A 607 27.74 -13.50 3.21
C SER A 607 29.04 -12.99 2.54
N VAL A 608 29.01 -11.93 1.73
CA VAL A 608 30.20 -11.41 1.02
C VAL A 608 31.00 -10.45 1.93
N PRO A 609 32.34 -10.58 2.04
CA PRO A 609 33.13 -9.80 2.99
C PRO A 609 33.07 -8.28 2.76
N VAL A 610 32.99 -7.83 1.51
CA VAL A 610 32.88 -6.41 1.14
C VAL A 610 31.48 -5.83 1.41
N ALA A 611 30.45 -6.68 1.58
CA ALA A 611 29.07 -6.21 1.75
C ALA A 611 28.84 -5.51 3.10
N ARG A 612 29.52 -5.92 4.17
CA ARG A 612 29.37 -5.33 5.50
C ARG A 612 29.84 -3.88 5.60
N PRO A 613 31.06 -3.51 5.17
CA PRO A 613 31.48 -2.10 5.19
C PRO A 613 30.60 -1.24 4.28
N ALA A 614 30.20 -1.76 3.10
CA ALA A 614 29.26 -1.06 2.23
C ALA A 614 27.89 -0.84 2.89
N ALA A 615 27.38 -1.81 3.65
CA ALA A 615 26.15 -1.67 4.42
C ALA A 615 26.23 -0.53 5.45
N VAL A 616 27.35 -0.39 6.15
CA VAL A 616 27.57 0.69 7.14
C VAL A 616 27.56 2.06 6.46
N LEU A 617 28.27 2.20 5.33
CA LEU A 617 28.32 3.46 4.58
C LEU A 617 26.94 3.85 4.05
N LEU A 618 26.20 2.90 3.46
CA LEU A 618 24.83 3.14 2.99
C LEU A 618 23.88 3.43 4.15
N ALA A 619 24.03 2.76 5.29
CA ALA A 619 23.22 3.05 6.48
C ALA A 619 23.47 4.47 6.98
N ALA A 620 24.72 4.92 7.05
CA ALA A 620 25.07 6.30 7.41
C ALA A 620 24.46 7.30 6.43
N ALA A 621 24.58 7.07 5.12
CA ALA A 621 23.99 7.94 4.10
C ALA A 621 22.46 8.00 4.18
N GLY A 622 21.79 6.86 4.38
CA GLY A 622 20.34 6.79 4.51
C GLY A 622 19.82 7.44 5.80
N ILE A 623 20.53 7.27 6.93
CA ILE A 623 20.23 7.97 8.19
C ILE A 623 20.42 9.48 8.00
N ALA A 624 21.47 9.91 7.31
CA ALA A 624 21.72 11.32 7.04
C ALA A 624 20.56 11.96 6.24
N VAL A 625 20.10 11.31 5.17
CA VAL A 625 18.92 11.78 4.39
C VAL A 625 17.65 11.78 5.25
N ALA A 626 17.39 10.72 6.03
CA ALA A 626 16.24 10.68 6.93
C ALA A 626 16.28 11.81 7.98
N SER A 627 17.47 12.11 8.50
CA SER A 627 17.69 13.16 9.48
C SER A 627 17.57 14.54 8.85
N ALA A 628 18.06 14.72 7.61
CA ALA A 628 17.98 15.96 6.87
C ALA A 628 16.52 16.40 6.62
N GLY A 629 15.59 15.47 6.44
CA GLY A 629 14.15 15.77 6.32
C GLY A 629 13.43 16.14 7.64
N SER A 630 14.15 16.24 8.76
CA SER A 630 13.57 16.58 10.07
C SER A 630 13.59 18.08 10.36
N THR A 631 12.63 18.55 11.15
CA THR A 631 12.60 19.95 11.62
C THR A 631 13.77 20.30 12.51
N LEU A 632 14.32 19.32 13.25
CA LEU A 632 15.53 19.51 14.04
C LEU A 632 16.73 19.89 13.15
N PHE A 633 16.90 19.20 12.02
CA PHE A 633 17.95 19.54 11.06
C PHE A 633 17.75 20.95 10.49
N LEU A 634 16.54 21.29 10.07
CA LEU A 634 16.22 22.63 9.56
C LEU A 634 16.52 23.73 10.59
N ASN A 635 16.18 23.51 11.87
CA ASN A 635 16.41 24.49 12.93
C ASN A 635 17.88 24.66 13.33
N LEU A 636 18.72 23.62 13.13
CA LEU A 636 20.14 23.65 13.47
C LEU A 636 21.02 24.18 12.33
N PHE A 637 20.68 23.85 11.08
CA PHE A 637 21.53 24.13 9.92
C PHE A 637 20.88 25.06 8.88
N GLY A 638 19.56 25.26 8.93
CA GLY A 638 18.84 26.11 7.99
C GLY A 638 19.04 27.60 8.27
N SER A 639 19.44 28.35 7.25
CA SER A 639 19.54 29.81 7.27
C SER A 639 18.73 30.37 6.10
N ASP A 640 17.64 31.08 6.40
CA ASP A 640 16.77 31.69 5.39
C ASP A 640 16.03 32.91 5.99
N PRO A 641 15.78 34.00 5.22
CA PRO A 641 15.08 35.18 5.71
C PRO A 641 13.71 34.90 6.36
N PHE A 642 12.99 33.87 5.89
CA PHE A 642 11.67 33.52 6.41
C PHE A 642 11.70 32.38 7.45
N LEU A 643 12.85 31.78 7.76
CA LEU A 643 13.03 30.82 8.85
C LEU A 643 13.18 31.52 10.22
N VAL A 644 12.22 32.36 10.55
CA VAL A 644 12.22 33.13 11.79
C VAL A 644 11.44 32.38 12.88
N ARG A 645 11.98 32.35 14.11
CA ARG A 645 11.27 31.77 15.26
C ARG A 645 10.06 32.65 15.60
N SER A 646 8.90 32.01 15.71
CA SER A 646 7.63 32.65 16.05
C SER A 646 6.78 31.71 16.91
N GLU A 647 5.88 32.26 17.71
CA GLU A 647 4.92 31.47 18.50
C GLU A 647 3.83 30.86 17.60
N ALA A 648 3.26 29.75 18.04
CA ALA A 648 2.12 29.15 17.36
C ALA A 648 0.88 30.03 17.53
N MET A 649 0.15 30.26 16.43
CA MET A 649 -1.11 30.98 16.46
C MET A 649 -2.20 30.14 17.14
N ILE A 650 -3.10 30.82 17.85
CA ILE A 650 -4.21 30.16 18.56
C ILE A 650 -5.33 29.88 17.56
N VAL A 651 -5.52 28.61 17.20
CA VAL A 651 -6.58 28.19 16.28
C VAL A 651 -7.88 27.93 17.07
N LYS A 652 -8.88 28.80 16.90
CA LYS A 652 -10.23 28.64 17.47
C LYS A 652 -11.18 28.08 16.41
N THR A 653 -12.01 27.13 16.82
CA THR A 653 -13.09 26.61 15.96
C THR A 653 -14.39 27.34 16.25
N VAL A 654 -14.96 27.98 15.23
CA VAL A 654 -16.28 28.62 15.29
C VAL A 654 -17.34 27.54 15.07
N ASP A 655 -18.08 27.24 16.13
CA ASP A 655 -19.20 26.28 16.18
C ASP A 655 -20.50 27.04 16.50
N ALA A 656 -20.80 28.06 15.70
CA ALA A 656 -21.98 28.91 15.85
C ALA A 656 -22.90 28.74 14.63
N ALA A 657 -24.22 28.86 14.84
CA ALA A 657 -25.17 28.96 13.75
C ALA A 657 -24.94 30.27 12.97
N PRO A 658 -25.07 30.28 11.64
CA PRO A 658 -24.95 31.51 10.87
C PRO A 658 -26.05 32.49 11.27
N SER A 659 -25.70 33.76 11.49
CA SER A 659 -26.65 34.84 11.77
C SER A 659 -27.42 35.29 10.52
N ALA A 660 -26.92 34.98 9.33
CA ALA A 660 -27.62 35.14 8.06
C ALA A 660 -27.09 34.16 7.00
N GLU A 661 -27.97 33.76 6.08
CA GLU A 661 -27.66 32.90 4.93
C GLU A 661 -28.46 33.39 3.71
N PHE A 662 -27.78 33.53 2.57
CA PHE A 662 -28.41 33.89 1.29
C PHE A 662 -27.65 33.32 0.10
N THR A 663 -28.35 33.10 -1.02
CA THR A 663 -27.78 32.49 -2.23
C THR A 663 -27.75 33.50 -3.37
N VAL A 664 -26.63 33.51 -4.10
CA VAL A 664 -26.45 34.31 -5.32
C VAL A 664 -26.39 33.39 -6.54
N PRO A 665 -27.03 33.77 -7.68
CA PRO A 665 -27.16 32.92 -8.87
C PRO A 665 -25.92 32.94 -9.76
N PHE A 666 -24.73 32.95 -9.15
CA PHE A 666 -23.45 32.90 -9.83
C PHE A 666 -22.37 32.34 -8.89
N PRO A 667 -21.32 31.69 -9.42
CA PRO A 667 -20.19 31.24 -8.64
C PRO A 667 -19.34 32.45 -8.16
N VAL A 668 -19.05 32.52 -6.87
CA VAL A 668 -18.27 33.60 -6.25
C VAL A 668 -16.80 33.20 -6.10
N SER A 669 -15.90 33.96 -6.71
CA SER A 669 -14.44 33.72 -6.70
C SER A 669 -13.71 34.47 -5.58
N ASP A 670 -14.23 35.61 -5.13
CA ASP A 670 -13.71 36.42 -4.03
C ASP A 670 -14.86 37.20 -3.36
N ILE A 671 -14.71 37.57 -2.08
CA ILE A 671 -15.73 38.28 -1.31
C ILE A 671 -15.09 39.28 -0.32
N ARG A 672 -15.64 40.50 -0.24
CA ARG A 672 -15.22 41.56 0.69
C ARG A 672 -16.40 42.05 1.51
N LEU A 673 -16.12 42.48 2.74
CA LEU A 673 -17.11 42.98 3.70
C LEU A 673 -16.80 44.45 4.03
N SER A 674 -17.84 45.25 4.26
CA SER A 674 -17.70 46.56 4.91
C SER A 674 -17.26 46.39 6.37
N PRO A 675 -16.63 47.41 7.01
CA PRO A 675 -16.16 47.33 8.40
C PRO A 675 -17.14 46.75 9.43
N ALA A 676 -18.41 47.20 9.41
CA ALA A 676 -19.54 46.73 10.20
C ALA A 676 -20.26 45.50 9.60
N GLY A 677 -19.85 45.04 8.42
CA GLY A 677 -20.41 43.87 7.73
C GLY A 677 -21.81 44.08 7.16
N GLY A 678 -22.27 45.34 7.04
CA GLY A 678 -23.56 45.70 6.45
C GLY A 678 -23.63 45.50 4.93
N HIS A 679 -22.50 45.61 4.23
CA HIS A 679 -22.38 45.47 2.78
C HIS A 679 -21.37 44.41 2.37
N VAL A 680 -21.62 43.79 1.20
CA VAL A 680 -20.79 42.75 0.61
C VAL A 680 -20.42 43.14 -0.82
N ALA A 681 -19.16 42.94 -1.19
CA ALA A 681 -18.70 42.98 -2.58
C ALA A 681 -18.23 41.58 -3.00
N ALA A 682 -18.99 40.91 -3.86
CA ALA A 682 -18.68 39.56 -4.36
C ALA A 682 -18.16 39.63 -5.81
N VAL A 683 -17.12 38.86 -6.13
CA VAL A 683 -16.56 38.75 -7.48
C VAL A 683 -17.11 37.47 -8.13
N SER A 684 -17.66 37.56 -9.34
CA SER A 684 -18.12 36.38 -10.09
C SER A 684 -16.99 35.70 -10.86
N PHE A 685 -16.96 34.36 -10.95
CA PHE A 685 -16.16 33.68 -11.98
C PHE A 685 -16.69 34.08 -13.36
N GLN A 686 -15.81 34.41 -14.29
CA GLN A 686 -16.18 34.76 -15.66
C GLN A 686 -16.29 33.47 -16.49
N ASP A 687 -17.30 33.39 -17.38
CA ASP A 687 -17.44 32.30 -18.35
C ASP A 687 -16.22 32.29 -19.28
N ALA A 688 -15.58 31.13 -19.41
CA ALA A 688 -14.34 30.92 -20.16
C ALA A 688 -14.53 30.92 -21.70
N ASP A 689 -15.71 31.34 -22.20
CA ASP A 689 -16.09 31.25 -23.62
C ASP A 689 -15.89 32.58 -24.39
N ALA A 690 -15.20 33.58 -23.81
CA ALA A 690 -14.79 34.77 -24.54
C ALA A 690 -13.39 34.54 -25.14
N GLU A 691 -13.35 33.99 -26.36
CA GLU A 691 -12.10 33.66 -27.09
C GLU A 691 -11.29 34.87 -27.56
N ASP A 692 -11.75 36.11 -27.39
CA ASP A 692 -10.99 37.30 -27.79
C ASP A 692 -11.11 38.40 -26.72
N ASP A 693 -9.99 38.70 -26.05
CA ASP A 693 -9.53 40.02 -25.56
C ASP A 693 -8.84 39.97 -24.19
N GLU A 694 -7.54 40.29 -24.22
CA GLU A 694 -6.72 40.74 -23.10
C GLU A 694 -7.36 41.99 -22.45
N PHE A 695 -7.58 41.95 -21.13
CA PHE A 695 -8.10 43.03 -20.26
C PHE A 695 -9.61 43.34 -20.30
N MET A 696 -10.42 42.49 -19.65
CA MET A 696 -11.74 42.88 -19.13
C MET A 696 -11.71 43.02 -17.60
N PRO A 697 -12.29 44.09 -17.01
CA PRO A 697 -12.30 44.33 -15.56
C PRO A 697 -13.16 43.30 -14.81
N ALA A 698 -12.78 42.99 -13.57
CA ALA A 698 -13.55 42.11 -12.70
C ALA A 698 -14.98 42.65 -12.49
N ALA A 699 -16.00 41.82 -12.69
CA ALA A 699 -17.38 42.21 -12.43
C ALA A 699 -17.68 42.07 -10.93
N PHE A 700 -17.55 43.16 -10.18
CA PHE A 700 -17.97 43.21 -8.78
C PHE A 700 -19.50 43.23 -8.68
N ARG A 701 -20.04 42.53 -7.69
CA ARG A 701 -21.46 42.50 -7.33
C ARG A 701 -21.58 43.02 -5.90
N ILE A 702 -22.09 44.25 -5.74
CA ILE A 702 -22.09 44.97 -4.46
C ILE A 702 -23.52 45.22 -4.01
N GLY A 703 -23.78 45.05 -2.72
CA GLY A 703 -25.06 45.35 -2.11
C GLY A 703 -25.08 45.02 -0.63
N PRO A 704 -26.22 45.22 0.05
CA PRO A 704 -26.37 44.89 1.46
C PRO A 704 -26.20 43.39 1.68
N ALA A 705 -25.60 43.01 2.82
CA ALA A 705 -25.27 41.64 3.20
C ALA A 705 -26.49 40.70 3.37
N ARG A 706 -27.71 41.21 3.12
CA ARG A 706 -29.00 40.50 3.21
C ARG A 706 -29.96 40.87 2.07
N GLY A 707 -29.46 41.48 0.99
CA GLY A 707 -30.29 41.97 -0.10
C GLY A 707 -29.68 41.78 -1.48
N PRO A 708 -30.30 42.36 -2.52
CA PRO A 708 -29.85 42.16 -3.90
C PRO A 708 -28.47 42.80 -4.14
N LEU A 709 -27.63 42.14 -4.92
CA LEU A 709 -26.32 42.65 -5.33
C LEU A 709 -26.38 43.27 -6.73
N THR A 710 -25.95 44.52 -6.85
CA THR A 710 -25.89 45.29 -8.10
C THR A 710 -24.52 45.13 -8.75
N ARG A 711 -24.47 45.06 -10.08
CA ARG A 711 -23.20 44.96 -10.83
C ARG A 711 -22.47 46.30 -10.82
N LEU A 712 -21.21 46.29 -10.44
CA LEU A 712 -20.26 47.39 -10.60
C LEU A 712 -19.10 46.91 -11.47
N ARG A 713 -18.81 47.67 -12.53
CA ARG A 713 -17.62 47.45 -13.36
C ARG A 713 -16.47 48.26 -12.76
N ALA A 714 -15.50 47.56 -12.18
CA ALA A 714 -14.32 48.17 -11.57
C ALA A 714 -13.15 47.20 -11.68
N ASP A 715 -11.94 47.73 -11.83
CA ASP A 715 -10.72 46.93 -11.78
C ASP A 715 -10.38 46.52 -10.34
N ASP A 716 -10.68 47.42 -9.38
CA ASP A 716 -10.53 47.13 -7.95
C ASP A 716 -11.49 47.98 -7.07
N VAL A 717 -11.79 47.52 -5.85
CA VAL A 717 -12.67 48.21 -4.90
C VAL A 717 -12.18 48.16 -3.45
N ALA A 718 -12.37 49.22 -2.67
CA ALA A 718 -12.03 49.24 -1.25
C ALA A 718 -13.13 49.95 -0.44
N PHE A 719 -13.62 49.34 0.64
CA PHE A 719 -14.59 49.99 1.53
C PHE A 719 -13.90 51.11 2.33
N VAL A 720 -14.52 52.29 2.34
CA VAL A 720 -14.07 53.46 3.11
C VAL A 720 -14.68 53.43 4.50
N ASP A 721 -15.99 53.20 4.54
CA ASP A 721 -16.82 53.03 5.73
C ASP A 721 -18.01 52.12 5.38
N GLU A 722 -19.10 52.15 6.16
CA GLU A 722 -20.28 51.34 5.91
C GLU A 722 -21.06 51.72 4.66
N ASP A 723 -21.05 53.02 4.32
CA ASP A 723 -21.92 53.58 3.31
C ASP A 723 -21.13 54.03 2.07
N HIS A 724 -19.80 54.03 2.13
CA HIS A 724 -18.95 54.49 1.04
C HIS A 724 -17.95 53.43 0.56
N LEU A 725 -17.82 53.32 -0.77
CA LEU A 725 -16.89 52.43 -1.46
C LEU A 725 -16.02 53.22 -2.45
N LEU A 726 -14.71 53.04 -2.38
CA LEU A 726 -13.81 53.48 -3.45
C LEU A 726 -13.73 52.42 -4.54
N ALA A 727 -13.86 52.84 -5.78
CA ALA A 727 -13.70 51.99 -6.96
C ALA A 727 -12.65 52.57 -7.91
N PHE A 728 -11.69 51.75 -8.32
CA PHE A 728 -10.78 52.05 -9.41
C PHE A 728 -11.40 51.55 -10.70
N VAL A 729 -11.65 52.46 -11.63
CA VAL A 729 -12.39 52.18 -12.87
C VAL A 729 -11.63 52.77 -14.05
N LYS A 730 -11.54 51.98 -15.13
CA LYS A 730 -11.14 52.44 -16.46
C LYS A 730 -12.37 52.57 -17.35
N PRO A 731 -12.97 53.78 -17.45
CA PRO A 731 -14.16 53.98 -18.27
C PRO A 731 -13.87 53.79 -19.76
N GLU A 732 -12.70 54.26 -20.23
CA GLU A 732 -12.22 54.14 -21.62
C GLU A 732 -10.73 53.75 -21.65
N PRO A 733 -10.22 53.13 -22.74
CA PRO A 733 -8.80 52.84 -22.87
C PRO A 733 -7.94 54.10 -22.78
N GLY A 734 -7.04 54.17 -21.78
CA GLY A 734 -6.21 55.36 -21.55
C GLY A 734 -6.78 56.37 -20.54
N GLU A 735 -8.03 56.18 -20.10
CA GLU A 735 -8.62 56.92 -18.99
C GLU A 735 -8.71 56.03 -17.75
N ALA A 736 -8.30 56.57 -16.61
CA ALA A 736 -8.40 55.90 -15.33
C ALA A 736 -8.89 56.87 -14.26
N GLU A 737 -9.85 56.44 -13.45
CA GLU A 737 -10.43 57.24 -12.39
C GLU A 737 -10.52 56.44 -11.09
N VAL A 738 -10.37 57.14 -9.97
CA VAL A 738 -10.79 56.67 -8.65
C VAL A 738 -12.10 57.35 -8.29
N ARG A 739 -13.13 56.56 -8.01
CA ARG A 739 -14.49 57.04 -7.70
C ARG A 739 -14.86 56.68 -6.28
N LEU A 740 -15.39 57.64 -5.53
CA LEU A 740 -16.08 57.37 -4.27
C LEU A 740 -17.58 57.20 -4.57
N LEU A 741 -18.11 56.03 -4.24
CA LEU A 741 -19.49 55.65 -4.44
C LEU A 741 -20.20 55.62 -3.08
N GLU A 742 -21.38 56.21 -3.01
CA GLU A 742 -22.31 56.02 -1.89
C GLU A 742 -23.17 54.78 -2.17
N LEU A 743 -23.22 53.86 -1.21
CA LEU A 743 -23.84 52.56 -1.29
C LEU A 743 -25.35 52.65 -1.00
N ASN A 744 -26.07 53.27 -1.93
CA ASN A 744 -27.53 53.26 -1.96
C ASN A 744 -28.07 52.13 -2.87
N ALA A 745 -29.40 52.00 -2.99
CA ALA A 745 -30.04 51.00 -3.87
C ALA A 745 -29.48 51.01 -5.32
N GLN A 746 -29.05 52.17 -5.79
CA GLN A 746 -28.17 52.35 -6.94
C GLN A 746 -26.95 53.18 -6.51
N PRO A 747 -25.72 52.66 -6.62
CA PRO A 747 -24.54 53.39 -6.18
C PRO A 747 -24.35 54.71 -6.93
N THR A 748 -24.26 55.83 -6.21
CA THR A 748 -24.08 57.18 -6.77
C THR A 748 -22.65 57.67 -6.57
N ILE A 749 -22.09 58.34 -7.58
CA ILE A 749 -20.73 58.89 -7.49
C ILE A 749 -20.77 60.19 -6.68
N VAL A 750 -20.12 60.19 -5.51
CA VAL A 750 -20.02 61.36 -4.63
C VAL A 750 -18.77 62.19 -4.95
N TRP A 751 -17.70 61.53 -5.38
CA TRP A 751 -16.43 62.16 -5.71
C TRP A 751 -15.68 61.35 -6.76
N ARG A 752 -14.91 62.02 -7.63
CA ARG A 752 -14.06 61.39 -8.63
C ARG A 752 -12.72 62.11 -8.75
N GLN A 753 -11.66 61.36 -8.98
CA GLN A 753 -10.33 61.86 -9.31
C GLN A 753 -9.78 61.14 -10.53
N HIS A 754 -9.38 61.91 -11.53
CA HIS A 754 -8.69 61.38 -12.70
C HIS A 754 -7.25 61.04 -12.32
N VAL A 755 -6.81 59.87 -12.74
CA VAL A 755 -5.46 59.36 -12.53
C VAL A 755 -4.89 58.91 -13.87
N ARG A 756 -3.56 58.75 -13.93
CA ARG A 756 -2.92 58.22 -15.14
C ARG A 756 -3.29 56.74 -15.32
N ASP A 757 -3.49 56.32 -16.57
CA ASP A 757 -3.75 54.92 -16.91
C ASP A 757 -2.59 54.00 -16.50
N LEU A 758 -2.91 52.98 -15.71
CA LEU A 758 -2.01 51.91 -15.25
C LEU A 758 -2.51 50.59 -15.82
N GLN A 759 -1.62 49.71 -16.32
CA GLN A 759 -2.03 48.42 -16.92
C GLN A 759 -2.76 47.55 -15.89
N SER A 760 -2.18 47.38 -14.72
CA SER A 760 -2.80 46.75 -13.56
C SER A 760 -2.46 47.58 -12.32
N ALA A 761 -3.42 47.76 -11.42
CA ALA A 761 -3.20 48.49 -10.17
C ALA A 761 -4.09 47.94 -9.06
N HIS A 762 -3.56 47.97 -7.84
CA HIS A 762 -4.30 47.63 -6.63
C HIS A 762 -4.67 48.89 -5.88
N LEU A 763 -5.93 48.96 -5.48
CA LEU A 763 -6.48 50.06 -4.70
C LEU A 763 -6.46 49.71 -3.22
N THR A 764 -5.76 50.52 -2.43
CA THR A 764 -5.82 50.46 -0.96
C THR A 764 -6.32 51.78 -0.39
N PHE A 765 -6.92 51.70 0.80
CA PHE A 765 -7.47 52.86 1.50
C PHE A 765 -7.04 52.83 2.97
N LYS A 766 -6.55 53.97 3.46
CA LYS A 766 -6.12 54.17 4.84
C LYS A 766 -7.16 55.01 5.59
N PRO A 767 -7.94 54.41 6.52
CA PRO A 767 -9.00 55.14 7.23
C PRO A 767 -8.47 56.30 8.07
N ALA A 768 -7.33 56.13 8.74
CA ALA A 768 -6.79 57.12 9.69
C ALA A 768 -6.43 58.47 9.06
N THR A 769 -5.99 58.48 7.80
CA THR A 769 -5.59 59.68 7.05
C THR A 769 -6.53 59.99 5.89
N ARG A 770 -7.55 59.14 5.67
CA ARG A 770 -8.43 59.15 4.49
C ARG A 770 -7.66 59.18 3.16
N THR A 771 -6.49 58.55 3.12
CA THR A 771 -5.67 58.48 1.91
C THR A 771 -6.02 57.23 1.09
N TRP A 772 -6.21 57.40 -0.21
CA TRP A 772 -6.30 56.31 -1.17
C TRP A 772 -4.96 56.17 -1.88
N ARG A 773 -4.58 54.93 -2.21
CA ARG A 773 -3.35 54.62 -2.91
C ARG A 773 -3.61 53.63 -4.03
N LEU A 774 -3.08 53.92 -5.21
CA LEU A 774 -2.99 52.99 -6.32
C LEU A 774 -1.54 52.58 -6.51
N MET A 775 -1.29 51.26 -6.51
CA MET A 775 0.03 50.72 -6.78
C MET A 775 -0.04 49.75 -7.95
N GLY A 776 0.76 49.97 -8.98
CA GLY A 776 0.65 49.22 -10.22
C GLY A 776 1.76 49.47 -11.23
N TRP A 777 1.57 48.95 -12.43
CA TRP A 777 2.53 49.07 -13.53
C TRP A 777 2.03 50.02 -14.61
N ASP A 778 2.92 50.86 -15.14
CA ASP A 778 2.64 51.63 -16.36
C ASP A 778 2.90 50.79 -17.63
N ARG A 779 2.56 51.33 -18.82
CA ARG A 779 2.79 50.64 -20.10
C ARG A 779 4.27 50.40 -20.43
N ALA A 780 5.18 51.14 -19.80
CA ALA A 780 6.62 50.96 -19.94
C ALA A 780 7.19 50.00 -18.89
N ARG A 781 6.33 49.35 -18.08
CA ARG A 781 6.66 48.45 -16.97
C ARG A 781 7.47 49.13 -15.85
N ASN A 782 7.29 50.43 -15.65
CA ASN A 782 7.74 51.09 -14.43
C ASN A 782 6.73 50.84 -13.32
N LEU A 783 7.23 50.64 -12.09
CA LEU A 783 6.39 50.59 -10.91
C LEU A 783 5.95 52.03 -10.56
N VAL A 784 4.65 52.24 -10.42
CA VAL A 784 4.06 53.55 -10.12
C VAL A 784 3.20 53.45 -8.87
N ARG A 785 3.37 54.41 -7.96
CA ARG A 785 2.46 54.69 -6.85
C ARG A 785 1.79 56.03 -7.10
N LEU A 786 0.46 56.05 -6.99
CA LEU A 786 -0.34 57.28 -6.89
C LEU A 786 -0.99 57.32 -5.52
N GLU A 787 -0.89 58.45 -4.83
CA GLU A 787 -1.49 58.65 -3.51
C GLU A 787 -2.25 59.98 -3.46
N GLY A 788 -3.44 59.98 -2.85
CA GLY A 788 -4.24 61.17 -2.68
C GLY A 788 -5.17 61.06 -1.48
N VAL A 789 -5.81 62.17 -1.11
CA VAL A 789 -6.79 62.22 -0.01
C VAL A 789 -8.20 62.22 -0.60
N VAL A 790 -9.09 61.38 -0.06
CA VAL A 790 -10.49 61.34 -0.51
C VAL A 790 -11.14 62.70 -0.30
N GLY A 791 -11.74 63.26 -1.36
CA GLY A 791 -12.40 64.57 -1.33
C GLY A 791 -11.48 65.76 -1.67
N GLN A 792 -10.17 65.55 -1.83
CA GLN A 792 -9.23 66.59 -2.29
C GLN A 792 -8.85 66.36 -3.76
N ALA A 793 -8.55 67.43 -4.50
CA ALA A 793 -8.10 67.34 -5.88
C ALA A 793 -6.58 67.13 -5.94
N GLY A 794 -6.14 66.23 -6.81
CA GLY A 794 -4.72 65.95 -7.06
C GLY A 794 -4.23 64.67 -6.38
N SER A 795 -3.09 64.18 -6.88
CA SER A 795 -2.41 62.99 -6.36
C SER A 795 -0.90 63.16 -6.47
N GLU A 796 -0.16 62.68 -5.48
CA GLU A 796 1.29 62.59 -5.53
C GLU A 796 1.69 61.31 -6.30
N GLU A 797 2.58 61.46 -7.29
CA GLU A 797 3.12 60.35 -8.07
C GLU A 797 4.55 60.03 -7.61
N THR A 798 4.82 58.75 -7.34
CA THR A 798 6.18 58.24 -7.15
C THR A 798 6.43 57.11 -8.15
N ARG A 799 7.59 57.14 -8.82
CA ARG A 799 7.94 56.17 -9.86
C ARG A 799 9.29 55.54 -9.59
N TRP A 800 9.37 54.23 -9.85
CA TRP A 800 10.61 53.46 -9.85
C TRP A 800 10.84 52.84 -11.23
N PRO A 801 12.09 52.88 -11.75
CA PRO A 801 12.39 52.45 -13.11
C PRO A 801 12.13 50.95 -13.32
N ALA A 802 11.64 50.61 -14.52
CA ALA A 802 11.45 49.23 -14.96
C ALA A 802 12.76 48.43 -14.83
N GLN A 803 12.69 47.28 -14.18
CA GLN A 803 13.78 46.30 -14.21
C GLN A 803 13.42 45.15 -15.14
N ASP A 804 14.43 44.46 -15.69
CA ASP A 804 14.25 43.25 -16.51
C ASP A 804 13.88 42.07 -15.60
N VAL A 805 12.72 42.18 -14.95
CA VAL A 805 12.12 41.20 -14.06
C VAL A 805 11.22 40.32 -14.92
N ARG A 806 11.82 39.41 -15.69
CA ARG A 806 11.05 38.45 -16.49
C ARG A 806 10.74 37.20 -15.66
N GLY A 807 9.47 36.82 -15.60
CA GLY A 807 9.01 35.51 -15.10
C GLY A 807 8.71 35.49 -13.59
N GLY A 808 7.62 34.80 -13.23
CA GLY A 808 7.10 34.66 -11.86
C GLY A 808 5.57 34.56 -11.87
N TRP A 809 4.95 33.88 -10.90
CA TRP A 809 3.49 33.66 -10.86
C TRP A 809 2.77 34.34 -9.68
N ALA A 810 3.52 34.85 -8.70
CA ALA A 810 2.98 35.64 -7.61
C ALA A 810 3.90 36.84 -7.37
N GLU A 811 3.36 38.05 -7.52
CA GLU A 811 4.04 39.31 -7.32
C GLU A 811 3.27 40.16 -6.31
N SER A 812 3.94 40.62 -5.27
CA SER A 812 3.36 41.49 -4.25
C SER A 812 4.25 42.68 -4.01
N MET A 813 3.67 43.85 -3.79
CA MET A 813 4.42 45.10 -3.78
C MET A 813 3.96 46.01 -2.64
N THR A 814 4.91 46.73 -2.05
CA THR A 814 4.67 47.78 -1.05
C THR A 814 5.67 48.92 -1.23
N SER A 815 5.39 50.08 -0.64
CA SER A 815 6.31 51.23 -0.64
C SER A 815 6.14 52.12 0.58
N SER A 816 7.21 52.82 0.95
CA SER A 816 7.21 53.86 1.99
C SER A 816 8.20 54.96 1.60
N GLY A 817 7.76 56.21 1.63
CA GLY A 817 8.55 57.34 1.13
C GLY A 817 9.04 57.09 -0.30
N GLY A 818 10.36 57.25 -0.53
CA GLY A 818 11.02 56.96 -1.82
C GLY A 818 11.45 55.50 -2.05
N ASN A 819 11.12 54.59 -1.13
CA ASN A 819 11.48 53.17 -1.21
C ASN A 819 10.29 52.33 -1.70
N ALA A 820 10.55 51.38 -2.58
CA ALA A 820 9.60 50.35 -3.00
C ALA A 820 10.19 48.96 -2.79
N LEU A 821 9.32 47.98 -2.59
CA LEU A 821 9.67 46.59 -2.38
C LEU A 821 8.77 45.72 -3.24
N ILE A 822 9.39 44.79 -3.97
CA ILE A 822 8.71 43.78 -4.78
C ILE A 822 9.09 42.41 -4.23
N VAL A 823 8.11 41.56 -3.99
CA VAL A 823 8.30 40.16 -3.62
C VAL A 823 7.74 39.30 -4.74
N ARG A 824 8.59 38.45 -5.34
CA ARG A 824 8.19 37.53 -6.40
C ARG A 824 8.54 36.08 -6.05
N SER A 825 7.68 35.16 -6.46
CA SER A 825 7.95 33.72 -6.38
C SER A 825 8.30 33.14 -7.76
N GLU A 826 9.42 32.43 -7.82
CA GLU A 826 9.91 31.71 -9.01
C GLU A 826 10.12 30.23 -8.69
N PHE A 827 10.04 29.37 -9.71
CA PHE A 827 10.35 27.95 -9.55
C PHE A 827 11.83 27.69 -9.83
N ASP A 828 12.54 27.21 -8.81
CA ASP A 828 13.87 26.66 -8.95
C ASP A 828 13.79 25.18 -9.30
N ILE A 829 14.37 24.83 -10.44
CA ILE A 829 14.47 23.46 -10.97
C ILE A 829 15.84 22.81 -10.65
N GLY A 830 16.61 23.41 -9.72
CA GLY A 830 17.84 22.85 -9.18
C GLY A 830 19.00 22.85 -10.18
N MET A 831 20.02 22.02 -9.91
CA MET A 831 21.27 21.99 -10.70
C MET A 831 21.04 21.62 -12.18
N LEU A 832 19.95 20.91 -12.47
CA LEU A 832 19.62 20.43 -13.82
C LEU A 832 18.98 21.49 -14.71
N GLY A 833 18.39 22.56 -14.15
CA GLY A 833 17.82 23.66 -14.93
C GLY A 833 18.80 24.44 -15.78
N ARG A 834 20.09 24.34 -15.45
CA ARG A 834 21.20 24.92 -16.22
C ARG A 834 21.70 24.00 -17.34
N SER A 835 21.17 22.79 -17.46
CA SER A 835 21.55 21.79 -18.46
C SER A 835 20.39 21.52 -19.42
N GLY A 836 20.68 21.12 -20.67
CA GLY A 836 19.67 20.79 -21.69
C GLY A 836 18.75 19.59 -21.37
N LEU A 837 18.78 19.06 -20.14
CA LEU A 837 17.98 17.93 -19.65
C LEU A 837 16.60 18.35 -19.09
N LEU A 838 16.18 19.60 -19.31
CA LEU A 838 14.88 20.16 -18.89
C LEU A 838 13.65 19.25 -19.16
N ARG A 839 13.70 18.40 -20.18
CA ARG A 839 12.66 17.39 -20.49
C ARG A 839 12.37 16.40 -19.36
N TRP A 840 13.32 16.21 -18.43
CA TRP A 840 13.19 15.32 -17.28
C TRP A 840 12.88 16.09 -15.97
N GLY A 841 12.72 17.42 -16.03
CA GLY A 841 12.48 18.27 -14.87
C GLY A 841 11.23 17.90 -14.08
N TRP A 842 10.21 17.30 -14.70
CA TRP A 842 8.98 16.84 -14.03
C TRP A 842 9.20 15.75 -12.97
N LEU A 843 10.30 15.00 -13.04
CA LEU A 843 10.69 14.03 -12.01
C LEU A 843 11.15 14.72 -10.71
N PHE A 844 11.61 15.97 -10.81
CA PHE A 844 12.08 16.78 -9.71
C PHE A 844 10.97 17.78 -9.40
N ARG A 845 10.31 17.70 -8.25
CA ARG A 845 9.28 18.70 -7.92
C ARG A 845 9.96 20.07 -7.84
N PRO A 846 9.61 21.03 -8.73
CA PRO A 846 10.22 22.35 -8.69
C PRO A 846 9.90 22.99 -7.34
N GLN A 847 10.93 23.53 -6.70
CA GLN A 847 10.78 24.20 -5.41
C GLN A 847 10.59 25.68 -5.68
N ALA A 848 9.62 26.30 -5.03
CA ALA A 848 9.47 27.75 -5.12
C ALA A 848 10.59 28.43 -4.31
N GLU A 849 11.17 29.49 -4.87
CA GLU A 849 12.02 30.44 -4.17
C GLU A 849 11.44 31.85 -4.28
N THR A 850 11.74 32.68 -3.29
CA THR A 850 11.24 34.04 -3.22
C THR A 850 12.38 35.01 -3.43
N HIS A 851 12.20 35.94 -4.37
CA HIS A 851 13.12 37.05 -4.58
C HIS A 851 12.48 38.31 -4.01
N ILE A 852 13.18 38.94 -3.07
CA ILE A 852 12.80 40.20 -2.42
C ILE A 852 13.67 41.29 -3.03
N VAL A 853 13.07 42.16 -3.84
CA VAL A 853 13.74 43.24 -4.54
C VAL A 853 13.38 44.56 -3.86
N SER A 854 14.35 45.19 -3.21
CA SER A 854 14.19 46.53 -2.61
C SER A 854 14.76 47.59 -3.53
N MET A 855 13.98 48.62 -3.81
CA MET A 855 14.28 49.70 -4.75
C MET A 855 14.27 51.04 -4.02
N ARG A 856 15.25 51.91 -4.29
CA ARG A 856 15.22 53.31 -3.84
C ARG A 856 15.13 54.23 -5.04
N ALA A 857 14.43 55.36 -4.89
CA ALA A 857 14.48 56.43 -5.87
C ALA A 857 15.95 56.88 -6.06
N ALA A 858 16.56 56.51 -7.19
CA ALA A 858 17.96 56.78 -7.59
C ALA A 858 19.09 55.84 -7.11
N ALA A 859 18.81 54.63 -6.56
CA ALA A 859 19.86 53.64 -6.25
C ALA A 859 19.60 52.26 -6.92
N PRO A 860 20.64 51.43 -7.13
CA PRO A 860 20.48 50.07 -7.61
C PRO A 860 19.60 49.24 -6.64
N ALA A 861 18.80 48.33 -7.18
CA ALA A 861 17.97 47.47 -6.34
C ALA A 861 18.81 46.43 -5.60
N ASN A 862 18.52 46.22 -4.31
CA ASN A 862 19.09 45.12 -3.54
C ASN A 862 18.16 43.92 -3.63
N VAL A 863 18.71 42.78 -4.06
CA VAL A 863 17.97 41.52 -4.18
C VAL A 863 18.38 40.58 -3.06
N THR A 864 17.41 40.19 -2.23
CA THR A 864 17.56 39.12 -1.24
C THR A 864 16.78 37.90 -1.71
N VAL A 865 17.40 36.72 -1.66
CA VAL A 865 16.76 35.47 -2.10
C VAL A 865 16.45 34.60 -0.87
N SER A 866 15.23 34.10 -0.80
CA SER A 866 14.80 33.05 0.13
C SER A 866 14.56 31.75 -0.64
N ARG A 867 15.04 30.63 -0.09
CA ARG A 867 14.81 29.27 -0.60
C ARG A 867 13.41 28.74 -0.27
N LEU A 868 12.62 29.48 0.49
CA LEU A 868 11.22 29.19 0.73
C LEU A 868 10.35 29.97 -0.27
N GLY A 869 9.34 29.30 -0.81
CA GLY A 869 8.26 29.99 -1.52
C GLY A 869 7.39 30.75 -0.53
N ALA A 870 7.29 32.07 -0.70
CA ALA A 870 6.49 32.95 0.12
C ALA A 870 5.38 33.58 -0.72
N GLN A 871 4.18 33.58 -0.16
CA GLN A 871 3.05 34.35 -0.67
C GLN A 871 2.86 35.55 0.23
N CYS A 872 2.84 36.74 -0.35
CA CYS A 872 2.68 37.98 0.40
C CYS A 872 1.37 38.64 0.02
N ALA A 873 0.78 39.37 0.96
CA ALA A 873 -0.37 40.23 0.72
C ALA A 873 -0.14 41.57 1.43
N ALA A 874 -0.57 42.65 0.79
CA ALA A 874 -0.61 43.96 1.44
C ALA A 874 -1.73 43.95 2.49
N VAL A 875 -1.43 44.40 3.72
CA VAL A 875 -2.40 44.46 4.83
C VAL A 875 -2.71 45.89 5.20
N ALA A 876 -3.98 46.28 5.08
CA ALA A 876 -4.50 47.64 5.27
C ALA A 876 -4.32 48.24 6.69
N LEU A 877 -3.75 47.50 7.65
CA LEU A 877 -3.54 47.99 9.02
C LEU A 877 -2.27 48.84 9.18
N GLU A 878 -1.22 48.54 8.42
CA GLU A 878 0.07 49.25 8.47
C GLU A 878 0.57 49.36 7.02
N ASP A 879 0.15 50.42 6.30
CA ASP A 879 0.31 50.66 4.84
C ASP A 879 1.75 50.77 4.30
N GLU A 880 2.71 50.17 4.99
CA GLU A 880 4.09 50.08 4.57
C GLU A 880 4.60 48.63 4.62
N ARG A 881 3.88 47.68 5.21
CA ARG A 881 4.35 46.30 5.40
C ARG A 881 3.53 45.28 4.63
N LEU A 882 4.22 44.33 4.00
CA LEU A 882 3.60 43.12 3.47
C LEU A 882 3.49 42.09 4.59
N VAL A 883 2.43 41.29 4.62
CA VAL A 883 2.39 40.07 5.41
C VAL A 883 2.62 38.89 4.48
N CYS A 884 3.69 38.15 4.76
CA CYS A 884 4.16 37.03 3.97
C CYS A 884 3.97 35.72 4.73
N THR A 885 3.53 34.70 4.01
CA THR A 885 3.43 33.34 4.50
C THR A 885 4.37 32.43 3.71
N SER A 886 5.24 31.71 4.41
CA SER A 886 6.17 30.75 3.81
C SER A 886 6.02 29.39 4.47
N TYR A 887 5.83 28.34 3.67
CA TYR A 887 5.71 26.99 4.19
C TYR A 887 7.07 26.30 4.26
N ASP A 888 7.47 25.90 5.47
CA ASP A 888 8.74 25.23 5.73
C ASP A 888 8.62 23.70 5.65
N GLY A 889 7.57 23.14 5.04
CA GLY A 889 7.35 21.68 5.00
C GLY A 889 6.66 21.10 6.25
N THR A 890 6.59 21.85 7.35
CA THR A 890 5.86 21.46 8.56
C THR A 890 4.91 22.54 9.06
N LEU A 891 5.41 23.77 9.11
CA LEU A 891 4.74 24.94 9.61
C LEU A 891 4.70 25.98 8.51
N THR A 892 3.61 26.74 8.48
CA THR A 892 3.57 27.99 7.72
C THR A 892 4.01 29.11 8.65
N ARG A 893 5.13 29.75 8.32
CA ARG A 893 5.65 30.93 9.01
C ARG A 893 4.90 32.15 8.47
N VAL A 894 4.39 32.96 9.39
CA VAL A 894 3.77 34.25 9.05
C VAL A 894 4.68 35.34 9.57
N ALA A 895 5.12 36.22 8.67
CA ALA A 895 6.02 37.32 8.99
C ALA A 895 5.59 38.58 8.24
N SER A 896 5.82 39.74 8.85
CA SER A 896 5.74 41.01 8.14
C SER A 896 7.07 41.35 7.50
N LEU A 897 7.01 42.06 6.37
CA LEU A 897 8.16 42.50 5.59
C LEU A 897 8.02 44.00 5.34
N ASP A 898 8.98 44.78 5.82
CA ASP A 898 8.99 46.22 5.62
C ASP A 898 9.64 46.65 4.29
N PRO A 899 9.49 47.91 3.85
CA PRO A 899 10.03 48.37 2.57
C PRO A 899 11.56 48.41 2.52
N ALA A 900 12.24 48.28 3.66
CA ALA A 900 13.68 48.13 3.73
C ALA A 900 14.13 46.66 3.54
N GLY A 901 13.19 45.73 3.42
CA GLY A 901 13.45 44.30 3.23
C GLY A 901 13.66 43.54 4.54
N ARG A 902 13.35 44.12 5.69
CA ARG A 902 13.49 43.44 6.99
C ARG A 902 12.26 42.60 7.30
N VAL A 903 12.50 41.32 7.58
CA VAL A 903 11.48 40.34 7.97
C VAL A 903 11.30 40.35 9.49
N THR A 904 10.05 40.48 9.95
CA THR A 904 9.67 40.40 11.38
C THR A 904 8.62 39.32 11.63
N PRO A 905 8.84 38.40 12.58
CA PRO A 905 7.93 37.28 12.81
C PRO A 905 6.60 37.74 13.42
N ILE A 906 5.48 37.21 12.93
CA ILE A 906 4.13 37.43 13.48
C ILE A 906 3.67 36.19 14.25
N GLY A 907 3.76 35.01 13.63
CA GLY A 907 3.29 33.74 14.21
C GLY A 907 3.56 32.55 13.30
N SER A 908 3.07 31.37 13.68
CA SER A 908 3.16 30.16 12.88
C SER A 908 1.88 29.34 12.93
N LEU A 909 1.53 28.69 11.82
CA LEU A 909 0.41 27.76 11.70
C LEU A 909 0.93 26.36 11.37
N ALA A 910 0.33 25.34 11.97
CA ALA A 910 0.62 23.96 11.60
C ALA A 910 0.08 23.65 10.20
N GLY A 911 0.85 22.90 9.40
CA GLY A 911 0.50 22.54 8.04
C GLY A 911 0.73 23.67 7.04
N ARG A 912 0.34 23.42 5.78
CA ARG A 912 0.48 24.39 4.69
C ARG A 912 -0.69 25.35 4.69
N PHE A 913 -0.42 26.64 4.87
CA PHE A 913 -1.36 27.72 4.66
C PHE A 913 -1.08 28.38 3.31
N VAL A 914 -2.14 28.57 2.53
CA VAL A 914 -2.13 29.27 1.24
C VAL A 914 -3.09 30.44 1.37
N GLY A 915 -2.54 31.64 1.43
CA GLY A 915 -3.33 32.87 1.57
C GLY A 915 -4.05 33.23 0.28
N TYR A 916 -5.20 33.87 0.38
CA TYR A 916 -5.73 34.66 -0.73
C TYR A 916 -4.85 35.90 -0.89
N GLU A 917 -4.72 36.41 -2.12
CA GLU A 917 -3.82 37.53 -2.46
C GLU A 917 -4.14 38.84 -1.73
N ARG A 918 -5.28 38.90 -1.02
CA ARG A 918 -5.85 40.14 -0.48
C ARG A 918 -6.30 39.95 0.96
N THR A 919 -6.08 41.00 1.76
CA THR A 919 -6.50 41.04 3.17
C THR A 919 -7.44 42.22 3.38
N GLY A 920 -8.42 42.04 4.27
CA GLY A 920 -9.34 43.10 4.69
C GLY A 920 -9.18 43.35 6.18
N ALA A 921 -9.16 44.62 6.61
CA ALA A 921 -9.23 45.03 8.02
C ALA A 921 -8.32 44.26 9.01
N GLY A 922 -7.10 43.89 8.60
CA GLY A 922 -6.16 43.18 9.47
C GLY A 922 -6.26 41.66 9.52
N TRP A 923 -7.03 41.07 8.61
CA TRP A 923 -7.24 39.64 8.50
C TRP A 923 -6.58 39.04 7.27
N LEU A 924 -5.76 38.01 7.49
CA LEU A 924 -5.24 37.16 6.44
C LEU A 924 -6.14 35.94 6.29
N THR A 925 -6.76 35.77 5.11
CA THR A 925 -7.68 34.68 4.83
C THR A 925 -7.09 33.72 3.81
N GLY A 926 -7.46 32.45 3.87
CA GLY A 926 -6.90 31.45 2.97
C GLY A 926 -7.30 30.04 3.34
N TRP A 927 -6.47 29.08 2.93
CA TRP A 927 -6.63 27.66 3.18
C TRP A 927 -5.48 27.14 4.03
N ALA A 928 -5.79 26.57 5.19
CA ALA A 928 -4.86 25.70 5.89
C ALA A 928 -5.21 24.24 5.56
N GLU A 929 -4.29 23.55 4.90
CA GLU A 929 -4.47 22.19 4.38
C GLU A 929 -5.70 22.06 3.47
N ALA A 930 -6.79 21.47 3.97
CA ALA A 930 -8.05 21.28 3.26
C ALA A 930 -9.21 22.10 3.84
N SER A 931 -8.94 23.05 4.74
CA SER A 931 -9.96 23.86 5.41
C SER A 931 -9.69 25.36 5.29
N PRO A 932 -10.70 26.18 4.97
CA PRO A 932 -10.56 27.63 4.97
C PRO A 932 -10.35 28.14 6.40
N ILE A 933 -9.48 29.13 6.54
CA ILE A 933 -9.11 29.74 7.82
C ILE A 933 -8.92 31.25 7.66
N ALA A 934 -9.30 32.01 8.68
CA ALA A 934 -9.10 33.46 8.76
C ALA A 934 -8.18 33.79 9.95
N VAL A 935 -7.12 34.55 9.73
CA VAL A 935 -6.06 34.82 10.71
C VAL A 935 -6.06 36.31 11.04
N ARG A 936 -6.33 36.66 12.29
CA ARG A 936 -6.24 38.02 12.81
C ARG A 936 -4.78 38.33 13.13
N ILE A 937 -4.15 39.21 12.36
CA ILE A 937 -2.71 39.49 12.47
C ILE A 937 -2.33 40.13 13.80
N ALA A 938 -3.15 41.06 14.29
CA ALA A 938 -2.87 41.82 15.53
C ALA A 938 -2.87 40.94 16.79
N THR A 939 -3.78 39.96 16.88
CA THR A 939 -3.94 39.12 18.09
C THR A 939 -3.34 37.73 17.95
N ARG A 940 -2.83 37.36 16.77
CA ARG A 940 -2.31 36.01 16.45
C ARG A 940 -3.34 34.89 16.63
N GLU A 941 -4.62 35.23 16.44
CA GLU A 941 -5.72 34.27 16.48
C GLU A 941 -6.12 33.82 15.08
N ALA A 942 -6.40 32.53 14.92
CA ALA A 942 -6.87 31.96 13.66
C ALA A 942 -8.24 31.28 13.86
N LEU A 943 -9.20 31.59 13.00
CA LEU A 943 -10.58 31.11 13.08
C LEU A 943 -10.86 30.10 11.97
N ARG A 944 -11.34 28.92 12.35
CA ARG A 944 -11.79 27.86 11.44
C ARG A 944 -13.26 27.57 11.70
N ILE A 945 -14.08 27.37 10.66
CA ILE A 945 -15.50 27.02 10.84
C ILE A 945 -15.68 25.52 10.88
N LYS A 946 -16.49 25.03 11.83
CA LYS A 946 -16.97 23.65 11.85
C LYS A 946 -18.18 23.51 10.92
N GLY A 947 -17.93 23.23 9.65
CA GLY A 947 -19.01 23.02 8.67
C GLY A 947 -19.71 21.67 8.85
N PRO A 948 -21.00 21.53 8.47
CA PRO A 948 -21.62 20.22 8.29
C PRO A 948 -20.87 19.47 7.18
N ALA A 949 -20.68 18.15 7.36
CA ALA A 949 -19.86 17.29 6.47
C ALA A 949 -20.23 17.34 4.97
N ALA A 950 -21.39 17.92 4.62
CA ALA A 950 -21.90 18.04 3.25
C ALA A 950 -21.57 19.38 2.54
N ALA A 951 -21.15 20.44 3.23
CA ALA A 951 -20.94 21.75 2.61
C ALA A 951 -19.44 22.08 2.44
N ARG A 952 -18.93 22.00 1.21
CA ARG A 952 -17.56 22.46 0.87
C ARG A 952 -17.52 23.99 0.83
N VAL A 953 -17.00 24.61 1.88
CA VAL A 953 -16.70 26.05 1.89
C VAL A 953 -15.52 26.32 0.96
N SER A 954 -15.67 27.29 0.04
CA SER A 954 -14.66 27.66 -0.96
C SER A 954 -13.90 28.95 -0.67
N ARG A 955 -14.53 29.90 0.03
CA ARG A 955 -13.94 31.19 0.42
C ARG A 955 -14.37 31.60 1.82
N ILE A 956 -13.54 32.43 2.45
CA ILE A 956 -13.78 33.03 3.77
C ILE A 956 -13.29 34.47 3.79
N ALA A 957 -14.06 35.37 4.40
CA ALA A 957 -13.69 36.77 4.65
C ALA A 957 -14.06 37.14 6.09
N ALA A 958 -13.30 38.01 6.74
CA ALA A 958 -13.49 38.37 8.14
C ALA A 958 -13.33 39.87 8.37
N VAL A 959 -14.13 40.40 9.30
CA VAL A 959 -14.00 41.71 9.95
C VAL A 959 -14.16 41.50 11.47
N ASP A 960 -14.05 42.55 12.28
CA ASP A 960 -13.86 42.41 13.74
C ASP A 960 -14.95 41.58 14.46
N HIS A 961 -16.21 41.74 14.08
CA HIS A 961 -17.38 41.06 14.68
C HIS A 961 -18.10 40.10 13.73
N LEU A 962 -17.59 39.88 12.50
CA LEU A 962 -18.28 39.06 11.50
C LEU A 962 -17.31 38.22 10.64
N LEU A 963 -17.70 36.98 10.38
CA LEU A 963 -17.01 36.05 9.49
C LEU A 963 -17.97 35.58 8.40
N ALA A 964 -17.63 35.77 7.14
CA ALA A 964 -18.40 35.31 5.99
C ALA A 964 -17.77 34.08 5.36
N THR A 965 -18.57 33.09 4.99
CA THR A 965 -18.14 31.97 4.14
C THR A 965 -18.95 31.86 2.88
N VAL A 966 -18.30 31.36 1.83
CA VAL A 966 -18.91 31.06 0.55
C VAL A 966 -18.83 29.56 0.33
N SER A 967 -19.94 28.95 -0.08
CA SER A 967 -19.98 27.59 -0.61
C SER A 967 -20.57 27.66 -2.01
N PHE A 968 -19.95 27.01 -3.00
CA PHE A 968 -20.42 27.08 -4.39
C PHE A 968 -20.85 25.71 -4.92
N THR A 969 -21.80 25.77 -5.86
CA THR A 969 -22.16 24.70 -6.80
C THR A 969 -21.82 25.18 -8.21
N HIS A 970 -21.93 24.32 -9.23
CA HIS A 970 -21.62 24.70 -10.62
C HIS A 970 -22.36 25.95 -11.14
N ALA A 971 -23.50 26.33 -10.54
CA ALA A 971 -24.34 27.44 -11.02
C ALA A 971 -24.65 28.53 -9.97
N SER A 972 -24.36 28.32 -8.69
CA SER A 972 -24.72 29.28 -7.62
C SER A 972 -23.75 29.24 -6.45
N SER A 973 -23.77 30.29 -5.63
CA SER A 973 -23.00 30.35 -4.39
C SER A 973 -23.89 30.73 -3.21
N THR A 974 -23.72 30.04 -2.09
CA THR A 974 -24.39 30.33 -0.82
C THR A 974 -23.40 31.02 0.11
N ILE A 975 -23.76 32.22 0.55
CA ILE A 975 -22.99 33.05 1.46
C ILE A 975 -23.61 32.93 2.87
N ARG A 976 -22.78 32.61 3.87
CA ARG A 976 -23.18 32.51 5.28
C ARG A 976 -22.39 33.48 6.12
N LEU A 977 -23.06 34.20 7.01
CA LEU A 977 -22.44 35.16 7.93
C LEU A 977 -22.51 34.61 9.35
N TYR A 978 -21.39 34.63 10.07
CA TYR A 978 -21.24 34.14 11.44
C TYR A 978 -20.82 35.30 12.34
N PRO A 979 -21.52 35.54 13.45
CA PRO A 979 -21.09 36.54 14.42
C PRO A 979 -19.82 36.04 15.13
N LEU A 980 -18.83 36.93 15.29
CA LEU A 980 -17.66 36.66 16.10
C LEU A 980 -17.86 37.22 17.51
N PRO A 981 -17.48 36.48 18.57
CA PRO A 981 -17.44 37.05 19.91
C PRO A 981 -16.39 38.17 19.96
N ASN A 982 -16.76 39.29 20.57
CA ASN A 982 -15.87 40.45 20.77
C ASN A 982 -14.62 40.09 21.58
#